data_AF-A0A955BPN9-F1
#
_entry.id   AF-A0A955BPN9-F1
#
_cell.length_a   1.000
_cell.length_b   1.000
_cell.length_c   1.000
_cell.angle_alpha   90.00
_cell.angle_beta   90.00
_cell.angle_gamma   90.00
#
_symmetry.space_group_name_H-M   'P 1'
#
loop_
_entity.id
_entity.type
_entity.pdbx_description
1 polymer ?
#
loop_
_entity_poly.entity_id
_entity_poly.type
_entity_poly.pdbx_seq_one_letter_code
_entity_poly.pdbx_strand_id
1 'polypeptide(L)'
;MILLLWLTAVVLLCAPNAWGDSSVDWPVLTEATDREPLPGTEMLDWQGDLAAQMVAGVDRFLLRQLESSQLKRSAHWQLESTSASEHAISSGQKRQRLAEMLGVSRDPRPEKPVLQYVDWTPVPRASTAEFTIHQVRWRAFGEVHGMGLLLEPRKTAIASVIAIPDAGQTPEELAAAPTKASQTNAYAFQLARTGCRVLVPLLIDRGEHPQHRMPMREWLHRPAYILGRTLAGYETQKILAAVDCLLALPGGAKQPVAMVGWGEGGRLGLYAAALDPRIAGACLSGYFGPRQQVWSEPADRTVFGLLREFGDAEIASLVAPRLLVIESSTYPSYGYRLDSDGQLETLDEYTNNRGKPGKLLIPTPVQVRDEFTRLSQLTGRGIHLLESEQTLADKTLLYFVRQLAPRSPQQAEHDASLEQQLAAELEFSSTVIPDLEELITLRHSHQVTEIERHNQWALVDSSRVRSELFAGLKTDSLEAYQQSIEPYRSKFREEVIGSFDAPPLPANARTRKYQEGPETISYEVVLDVFPDVFAYGILTVPKSLDLVGNDRRPVVVCQHGLEGRPQDVVSEQGFSYYKAFATRLAERGFVTFAPQNIYIGYDRFRTLQFKAYSLGCTLYSIMVPQHEQITAWLAKLPFVDAERIA
;
A
#
# COMPACT_ATOMS: atom_id res chain seq x y z
N MET A 1 16.49 -13.04 26.62
CA MET A 1 17.83 -13.23 27.22
C MET A 1 18.61 -14.44 26.64
N ILE A 2 18.18 -15.00 25.50
CA ILE A 2 18.88 -16.10 24.79
C ILE A 2 19.44 -15.62 23.41
N LEU A 3 19.06 -14.42 22.94
CA LEU A 3 19.65 -13.78 21.75
C LEU A 3 21.02 -13.10 22.01
N LEU A 4 21.43 -12.91 23.27
CA LEU A 4 22.72 -12.28 23.61
C LEU A 4 23.88 -13.31 23.73
N LEU A 5 23.57 -14.61 23.77
CA LEU A 5 24.54 -15.69 24.01
C LEU A 5 25.07 -16.33 22.72
N TRP A 6 24.50 -16.03 21.55
CA TRP A 6 25.03 -16.48 20.26
C TRP A 6 25.99 -15.46 19.61
N LEU A 7 25.88 -14.18 19.97
CA LEU A 7 26.80 -13.13 19.51
C LEU A 7 28.15 -13.11 20.27
N THR A 8 28.25 -13.78 21.41
CA THR A 8 29.48 -13.83 22.22
C THR A 8 30.35 -15.06 21.93
N ALA A 9 29.81 -16.13 21.36
CA ALA A 9 30.58 -17.34 21.05
C ALA A 9 31.41 -17.22 19.75
N VAL A 10 31.01 -16.37 18.80
CA VAL A 10 31.73 -16.18 17.53
C VAL A 10 32.87 -15.14 17.65
N VAL A 11 32.85 -14.29 18.68
CA VAL A 11 33.86 -13.23 18.87
C VAL A 11 35.10 -13.71 19.64
N LEU A 12 35.04 -14.84 20.35
CA LEU A 12 36.13 -15.30 21.24
C LEU A 12 37.11 -16.33 20.63
N LEU A 13 36.93 -16.75 19.37
CA LEU A 13 37.85 -17.67 18.68
C LEU A 13 38.84 -16.97 17.73
N CYS A 14 38.85 -15.63 17.70
CA CYS A 14 39.73 -14.83 16.85
C CYS A 14 40.70 -13.99 17.70
N ALA A 15 41.59 -14.64 18.46
CA ALA A 15 42.74 -13.97 19.05
C ALA A 15 43.90 -13.94 18.03
N PRO A 16 44.51 -12.78 17.75
CA PRO A 16 45.65 -12.71 16.83
C PRO A 16 46.91 -13.26 17.51
N ASN A 17 47.50 -14.30 16.92
CA ASN A 17 48.90 -14.60 17.20
C ASN A 17 49.73 -13.45 16.63
N ALA A 18 50.43 -12.74 17.51
CA ALA A 18 51.53 -11.89 17.11
C ALA A 18 52.55 -12.76 16.34
N TRP A 19 52.99 -12.30 15.17
CA TRP A 19 54.38 -12.13 14.71
C TRP A 19 54.33 -11.51 13.31
N GLY A 20 55.29 -10.61 13.03
CA GLY A 20 55.17 -9.61 11.98
C GLY A 20 55.29 -10.13 10.55
N ASP A 21 54.43 -9.58 9.70
CA ASP A 21 54.73 -9.06 8.37
C ASP A 21 53.64 -8.00 8.08
N SER A 22 53.82 -7.09 7.13
CA SER A 22 52.77 -6.14 6.73
C SER A 22 51.66 -6.84 5.94
N SER A 23 51.03 -7.86 6.52
CA SER A 23 49.94 -8.62 5.94
C SER A 23 48.63 -7.86 6.15
N VAL A 24 47.98 -7.50 5.06
CA VAL A 24 46.60 -7.02 5.08
C VAL A 24 45.70 -8.04 5.81
N ASP A 25 44.81 -7.55 6.68
CA ASP A 25 44.01 -8.39 7.59
C ASP A 25 42.97 -9.28 6.87
N TRP A 26 42.75 -9.04 5.57
CA TRP A 26 41.79 -9.76 4.74
C TRP A 26 42.45 -10.89 3.91
N PRO A 27 41.68 -11.93 3.54
CA PRO A 27 42.15 -12.93 2.57
C PRO A 27 42.55 -12.27 1.24
N VAL A 28 43.77 -12.54 0.77
CA VAL A 28 44.25 -12.08 -0.53
C VAL A 28 43.77 -13.07 -1.59
N LEU A 29 42.80 -12.63 -2.40
CA LEU A 29 42.21 -13.42 -3.48
C LEU A 29 42.59 -12.80 -4.83
N THR A 30 42.96 -13.64 -5.79
CA THR A 30 43.27 -13.24 -7.17
C THR A 30 42.15 -13.66 -8.09
N GLU A 31 41.75 -12.78 -9.02
CA GLU A 31 40.78 -13.12 -10.07
C GLU A 31 41.26 -14.36 -10.85
N ALA A 32 40.34 -15.28 -11.11
CA ALA A 32 40.66 -16.51 -11.80
C ALA A 32 40.98 -16.25 -13.28
N THR A 33 42.11 -16.78 -13.77
CA THR A 33 42.51 -16.62 -15.18
C THR A 33 41.74 -17.57 -16.11
N ASP A 34 41.35 -18.73 -15.59
CA ASP A 34 40.41 -19.63 -16.23
C ASP A 34 39.00 -19.40 -15.68
N ARG A 35 37.98 -19.63 -16.51
CA ARG A 35 36.58 -19.52 -16.11
C ARG A 35 35.91 -20.89 -16.05
N GLU A 36 36.65 -21.93 -15.68
CA GLU A 36 36.11 -23.29 -15.69
C GLU A 36 34.85 -23.39 -14.80
N PRO A 37 33.76 -24.01 -15.28
CA PRO A 37 32.57 -24.21 -14.47
C PRO A 37 32.82 -25.29 -13.41
N LEU A 38 32.08 -25.19 -12.30
CA LEU A 38 32.00 -26.26 -11.31
C LEU A 38 31.49 -27.55 -11.98
N PRO A 39 32.06 -28.73 -11.65
CA PRO A 39 31.61 -30.00 -12.22
C PRO A 39 30.10 -30.22 -12.08
N GLY A 40 29.44 -30.63 -13.17
CA GLY A 40 27.99 -30.86 -13.20
C GLY A 40 27.14 -29.60 -13.38
N THR A 41 27.75 -28.46 -13.72
CA THR A 41 27.05 -27.21 -14.04
C THR A 41 27.39 -26.72 -15.45
N GLU A 42 26.53 -25.87 -16.00
CA GLU A 42 26.81 -25.19 -17.27
C GLU A 42 27.74 -23.99 -17.05
N MET A 43 28.37 -23.52 -18.12
CA MET A 43 29.22 -22.33 -18.08
C MET A 43 28.40 -21.05 -17.90
N LEU A 44 28.77 -20.20 -16.93
CA LEU A 44 28.20 -18.86 -16.78
C LEU A 44 28.92 -17.86 -17.70
N ASP A 45 28.37 -17.60 -18.88
CA ASP A 45 28.89 -16.67 -19.88
C ASP A 45 28.28 -15.26 -19.83
N TRP A 46 27.39 -15.01 -18.87
CA TRP A 46 26.72 -13.72 -18.69
C TRP A 46 27.71 -12.61 -18.30
N GLN A 47 27.53 -11.42 -18.86
CA GLN A 47 28.39 -10.25 -18.64
C GLN A 47 27.66 -9.17 -17.86
N GLY A 48 28.40 -8.22 -17.27
CA GLY A 48 27.84 -7.09 -16.53
C GLY A 48 27.47 -7.39 -15.09
N ASP A 49 26.69 -6.50 -14.47
CA ASP A 49 26.28 -6.63 -13.06
C ASP A 49 25.10 -7.59 -12.90
N LEU A 50 25.39 -8.80 -12.41
CA LEU A 50 24.39 -9.85 -12.18
C LEU A 50 23.34 -9.46 -11.13
N ALA A 51 23.71 -8.65 -10.13
CA ALA A 51 22.77 -8.18 -9.12
C ALA A 51 21.76 -7.20 -9.73
N ALA A 52 22.22 -6.29 -10.60
CA ALA A 52 21.35 -5.38 -11.32
C ALA A 52 20.42 -6.13 -12.31
N GLN A 53 20.94 -7.15 -13.01
CA GLN A 53 20.14 -8.01 -13.88
C GLN A 53 19.07 -8.77 -13.10
N MET A 54 19.38 -9.23 -11.88
CA MET A 54 18.43 -9.90 -11.00
C MET A 54 17.29 -8.96 -10.60
N VAL A 55 17.60 -7.73 -10.16
CA VAL A 55 16.60 -6.71 -9.83
C VAL A 55 15.70 -6.41 -11.05
N ALA A 56 16.29 -6.25 -12.24
CA ALA A 56 15.54 -6.00 -13.47
C ALA A 56 14.66 -7.21 -13.89
N GLY A 57 15.12 -8.44 -13.68
CA GLY A 57 14.35 -9.65 -13.92
C GLY A 57 13.13 -9.77 -13.01
N VAL A 58 13.32 -9.50 -11.71
CA VAL A 58 12.23 -9.44 -10.72
C VAL A 58 11.23 -8.34 -11.07
N ASP A 59 11.69 -7.20 -11.59
CA ASP A 59 10.81 -6.13 -12.05
C ASP A 59 9.85 -6.60 -13.15
N ARG A 60 10.39 -7.25 -14.20
CA ARG A 60 9.58 -7.82 -15.30
C ARG A 60 8.62 -8.88 -14.80
N PHE A 61 9.07 -9.75 -13.89
CA PHE A 61 8.22 -10.75 -13.27
C PHE A 61 7.02 -10.11 -12.55
N LEU A 62 7.27 -9.13 -11.68
CA LEU A 62 6.20 -8.47 -10.91
C LEU A 62 5.22 -7.70 -11.80
N LEU A 63 5.71 -7.04 -12.86
CA LEU A 63 4.84 -6.37 -13.83
C LEU A 63 3.89 -7.35 -14.52
N ARG A 64 4.37 -8.53 -14.94
CA ARG A 64 3.49 -9.58 -15.49
C ARG A 64 2.51 -10.13 -14.46
N GLN A 65 2.93 -10.29 -13.20
CA GLN A 65 2.02 -10.73 -12.14
C GLN A 65 0.88 -9.70 -11.94
N LEU A 66 1.20 -8.40 -11.95
CA LEU A 66 0.20 -7.32 -11.88
C LEU A 66 -0.78 -7.35 -13.06
N GLU A 67 -0.30 -7.52 -14.29
CA GLU A 67 -1.16 -7.66 -15.47
C GLU A 67 -2.07 -8.89 -15.35
N SER A 68 -1.50 -10.04 -14.99
CA SER A 68 -2.26 -11.30 -14.84
C SER A 68 -3.31 -11.24 -13.72
N SER A 69 -3.09 -10.43 -12.68
CA SER A 69 -3.97 -10.32 -11.52
C SER A 69 -5.39 -9.86 -11.90
N GLN A 70 -5.53 -9.01 -12.93
CA GLN A 70 -6.83 -8.55 -13.42
C GLN A 70 -7.65 -9.70 -13.98
N LEU A 71 -7.02 -10.55 -14.79
CA LEU A 71 -7.67 -11.71 -15.40
C LEU A 71 -8.05 -12.75 -14.34
N LYS A 72 -7.11 -13.10 -13.45
CA LYS A 72 -7.35 -14.06 -12.35
C LYS A 72 -8.51 -13.61 -11.46
N ARG A 73 -8.52 -12.32 -11.07
CA ARG A 73 -9.60 -11.74 -10.26
C ARG A 73 -10.94 -11.72 -10.98
N SER A 74 -10.97 -11.31 -12.26
CA SER A 74 -12.23 -11.26 -13.03
C SER A 74 -12.89 -12.65 -13.12
N ALA A 75 -12.10 -13.71 -13.31
CA ALA A 75 -12.60 -15.08 -13.31
C ALA A 75 -13.16 -15.49 -11.94
N HIS A 76 -12.46 -15.18 -10.85
CA HIS A 76 -12.91 -15.47 -9.49
C HIS A 76 -14.25 -14.79 -9.15
N TRP A 77 -14.43 -13.53 -9.54
CA TRP A 77 -15.67 -12.78 -9.29
C TRP A 77 -16.88 -13.27 -10.11
N GLN A 78 -16.65 -13.82 -11.31
CA GLN A 78 -17.73 -14.33 -12.18
C GLN A 78 -18.28 -15.69 -11.73
N LEU A 79 -17.43 -16.56 -11.16
CA LEU A 79 -17.81 -17.93 -10.76
C LEU A 79 -18.79 -17.98 -9.57
N GLU A 80 -18.90 -16.92 -8.78
CA GLU A 80 -19.60 -16.93 -7.49
C GLU A 80 -21.09 -16.51 -7.55
N SER A 81 -21.69 -16.36 -8.74
CA SER A 81 -23.04 -15.80 -8.90
C SER A 81 -24.05 -16.78 -9.52
N THR A 82 -24.75 -17.55 -8.68
CA THR A 82 -25.84 -18.45 -9.13
C THR A 82 -27.22 -18.17 -8.49
N SER A 83 -27.31 -17.42 -7.39
CA SER A 83 -28.58 -16.97 -6.80
C SER A 83 -28.46 -15.65 -6.02
N ALA A 84 -29.58 -14.93 -5.83
CA ALA A 84 -29.60 -13.65 -5.13
C ALA A 84 -29.16 -13.72 -3.65
N SER A 85 -29.46 -14.83 -2.95
CA SER A 85 -29.07 -15.05 -1.56
C SER A 85 -27.58 -15.38 -1.41
N GLU A 86 -27.02 -16.18 -2.33
CA GLU A 86 -25.57 -16.46 -2.36
C GLU A 86 -24.79 -15.19 -2.70
N HIS A 87 -25.31 -14.37 -3.61
CA HIS A 87 -24.72 -13.10 -3.98
C HIS A 87 -24.64 -12.11 -2.79
N ALA A 88 -25.66 -12.07 -1.94
CA ALA A 88 -25.67 -11.22 -0.75
C ALA A 88 -24.63 -11.68 0.29
N ILE A 89 -24.50 -12.99 0.52
CA ILE A 89 -23.50 -13.57 1.43
C ILE A 89 -22.08 -13.32 0.91
N SER A 90 -21.81 -13.61 -0.37
CA SER A 90 -20.51 -13.34 -1.02
C SER A 90 -20.15 -11.86 -0.96
N SER A 91 -21.10 -10.97 -1.26
CA SER A 91 -20.89 -9.51 -1.15
C SER A 91 -20.55 -9.11 0.28
N GLY A 92 -21.21 -9.68 1.29
CA GLY A 92 -20.90 -9.44 2.70
C GLY A 92 -19.47 -9.86 3.07
N GLN A 93 -19.02 -11.04 2.64
CA GLN A 93 -17.65 -11.53 2.84
C GLN A 93 -16.62 -10.63 2.14
N LYS A 94 -16.89 -10.20 0.91
CA LYS A 94 -16.03 -9.27 0.15
C LYS A 94 -15.92 -7.90 0.81
N ARG A 95 -17.01 -7.38 1.40
CA ARG A 95 -16.96 -6.15 2.21
C ARG A 95 -16.10 -6.31 3.45
N GLN A 96 -16.28 -7.42 4.17
CA GLN A 96 -15.48 -7.72 5.36
C GLN A 96 -14.00 -7.80 4.99
N ARG A 97 -13.68 -8.46 3.88
CA ARG A 97 -12.32 -8.58 3.37
C ARG A 97 -11.72 -7.23 2.99
N LEU A 98 -12.45 -6.38 2.27
CA LEU A 98 -12.03 -5.01 1.98
C LEU A 98 -11.80 -4.19 3.27
N ALA A 99 -12.66 -4.35 4.29
CA ALA A 99 -12.52 -3.67 5.57
C ALA A 99 -11.24 -4.11 6.31
N GLU A 100 -10.90 -5.39 6.27
CA GLU A 100 -9.67 -5.94 6.84
C GLU A 100 -8.43 -5.41 6.14
N MET A 101 -8.42 -5.38 4.80
CA MET A 101 -7.30 -4.87 4.01
C MET A 101 -7.04 -3.38 4.25
N LEU A 102 -8.11 -2.59 4.43
CA LEU A 102 -7.99 -1.18 4.78
C LEU A 102 -7.64 -0.95 6.26
N GLY A 103 -7.82 -1.97 7.11
CA GLY A 103 -7.67 -1.90 8.56
C GLY A 103 -8.83 -1.20 9.29
N VAL A 104 -9.97 -1.02 8.61
CA VAL A 104 -11.18 -0.37 9.16
C VAL A 104 -11.78 -1.18 10.32
N SER A 105 -11.64 -2.50 10.31
CA SER A 105 -12.18 -3.38 11.35
C SER A 105 -11.37 -3.39 12.66
N ARG A 106 -10.18 -2.77 12.69
CA ARG A 106 -9.27 -2.83 13.85
C ARG A 106 -9.62 -1.85 14.97
N ASP A 107 -10.19 -0.71 14.61
CA ASP A 107 -10.50 0.37 15.56
C ASP A 107 -12.01 0.60 15.54
N PRO A 108 -12.76 0.23 16.59
CA PRO A 108 -14.21 0.33 16.59
C PRO A 108 -14.66 1.80 16.65
N ARG A 109 -15.76 2.09 15.94
CA ARG A 109 -16.44 3.38 16.01
C ARG A 109 -17.22 3.53 17.35
N PRO A 110 -17.44 4.76 17.84
CA PRO A 110 -18.20 4.99 19.06
C PRO A 110 -19.64 4.46 18.98
N GLU A 111 -20.13 3.87 20.08
CA GLU A 111 -21.53 3.41 20.18
C GLU A 111 -22.55 4.55 20.09
N LYS A 112 -22.16 5.75 20.53
CA LYS A 112 -22.99 6.97 20.53
C LYS A 112 -22.32 8.04 19.67
N PRO A 113 -22.57 8.04 18.34
CA PRO A 113 -22.02 9.04 17.44
C PRO A 113 -22.62 10.41 17.76
N VAL A 114 -21.77 11.43 17.86
CA VAL A 114 -22.20 12.81 18.12
C VAL A 114 -21.45 13.76 17.19
N LEU A 115 -22.21 14.54 16.42
CA LEU A 115 -21.69 15.69 15.69
C LEU A 115 -21.67 16.90 16.62
N GLN A 116 -20.47 17.41 16.90
CA GLN A 116 -20.25 18.54 17.80
C GLN A 116 -19.95 19.80 17.00
N TYR A 117 -20.62 20.89 17.32
CA TYR A 117 -20.22 22.22 16.88
C TYR A 117 -18.96 22.65 17.65
N VAL A 118 -17.95 23.16 16.95
CA VAL A 118 -16.66 23.54 17.57
C VAL A 118 -16.83 24.75 18.48
N ASP A 119 -17.69 25.68 18.08
CA ASP A 119 -18.15 26.77 18.94
C ASP A 119 -19.28 26.20 19.82
N TRP A 120 -19.16 26.30 21.15
CA TRP A 120 -20.14 25.76 22.13
C TRP A 120 -21.58 26.25 21.87
N THR A 121 -21.70 27.38 21.15
CA THR A 121 -22.90 27.85 20.47
C THR A 121 -22.78 27.63 18.96
N PRO A 122 -23.82 27.14 18.26
CA PRO A 122 -23.81 26.94 16.82
C PRO A 122 -23.91 28.29 16.08
N VAL A 123 -22.90 29.16 16.27
CA VAL A 123 -22.78 30.40 15.52
C VAL A 123 -22.34 30.04 14.10
N PRO A 124 -23.12 30.37 13.07
CA PRO A 124 -22.69 30.15 11.70
C PRO A 124 -21.41 30.93 11.42
N ARG A 125 -20.40 30.27 10.86
CA ARG A 125 -19.20 30.90 10.31
C ARG A 125 -19.53 31.77 9.10
N ALA A 126 -20.60 31.41 8.41
CA ALA A 126 -21.26 32.25 7.44
C ALA A 126 -22.70 31.82 7.22
N SER A 127 -23.49 32.68 6.55
CA SER A 127 -24.86 32.34 6.20
C SER A 127 -25.29 32.94 4.86
N THR A 128 -26.20 32.23 4.21
CA THR A 128 -26.95 32.70 3.05
C THR A 128 -28.44 32.75 3.40
N ALA A 129 -29.26 33.19 2.45
CA ALA A 129 -30.72 33.07 2.54
C ALA A 129 -31.19 31.59 2.59
N GLU A 130 -30.35 30.64 2.15
CA GLU A 130 -30.73 29.25 1.92
C GLU A 130 -30.20 28.29 3.01
N PHE A 131 -28.99 28.53 3.52
CA PHE A 131 -28.31 27.66 4.48
C PHE A 131 -27.33 28.41 5.39
N THR A 132 -26.86 27.74 6.44
CA THR A 132 -25.81 28.22 7.36
C THR A 132 -24.59 27.29 7.30
N ILE A 133 -23.40 27.84 7.47
CA ILE A 133 -22.14 27.08 7.47
C ILE A 133 -21.61 27.02 8.90
N HIS A 134 -21.34 25.82 9.40
CA HIS A 134 -20.85 25.59 10.75
C HIS A 134 -19.56 24.77 10.74
N GLN A 135 -18.64 25.04 11.66
CA GLN A 135 -17.51 24.16 11.89
C GLN A 135 -17.92 23.03 12.85
N VAL A 136 -17.64 21.80 12.45
CA VAL A 136 -18.04 20.60 13.21
C VAL A 136 -16.89 19.63 13.38
N ARG A 137 -16.99 18.82 14.43
CA ARG A 137 -16.11 17.67 14.69
C ARG A 137 -16.93 16.48 15.21
N TRP A 138 -16.45 15.26 14.97
CA TRP A 138 -17.06 14.04 15.48
C TRP A 138 -15.99 12.99 15.77
N ARG A 139 -16.21 12.17 16.79
CA ARG A 139 -15.27 11.10 17.15
C ARG A 139 -15.41 9.94 16.16
N ALA A 140 -14.32 9.55 15.52
CA ALA A 140 -14.32 8.48 14.51
C ALA A 140 -14.03 7.10 15.13
N PHE A 141 -12.94 7.00 15.88
CA PHE A 141 -12.48 5.81 16.61
C PHE A 141 -11.37 6.25 17.57
N GLY A 142 -11.13 5.50 18.65
CA GLY A 142 -10.07 5.86 19.62
C GLY A 142 -10.17 7.33 20.01
N GLU A 143 -9.06 8.07 20.02
CA GLU A 143 -9.03 9.53 20.21
C GLU A 143 -8.94 10.32 18.89
N VAL A 144 -9.23 9.68 17.75
CA VAL A 144 -9.18 10.29 16.42
C VAL A 144 -10.55 10.83 16.05
N HIS A 145 -10.57 12.08 15.59
CA HIS A 145 -11.76 12.79 15.16
C HIS A 145 -11.78 13.02 13.65
N GLY A 146 -12.98 13.06 13.08
CA GLY A 146 -13.24 13.80 11.85
C GLY A 146 -13.53 15.26 12.19
N MET A 147 -13.07 16.16 11.32
CA MET A 147 -13.31 17.60 11.43
C MET A 147 -13.71 18.14 10.07
N GLY A 148 -14.49 19.21 10.01
CA GLY A 148 -14.94 19.75 8.74
C GLY A 148 -15.96 20.88 8.86
N LEU A 149 -16.70 21.09 7.77
CA LEU A 149 -17.79 22.06 7.69
C LEU A 149 -19.14 21.35 7.49
N LEU A 150 -20.18 21.83 8.18
CA LEU A 150 -21.56 21.43 7.98
C LEU A 150 -22.34 22.60 7.37
N LEU A 151 -22.86 22.41 6.16
CA LEU A 151 -23.79 23.32 5.51
C LEU A 151 -25.21 22.82 5.83
N GLU A 152 -25.89 23.57 6.67
CA GLU A 152 -27.21 23.22 7.20
C GLU A 152 -28.29 24.05 6.48
N PRO A 153 -29.19 23.42 5.69
CA PRO A 153 -30.28 24.14 5.04
C PRO A 153 -31.23 24.73 6.09
N ARG A 154 -31.77 25.92 5.82
CA ARG A 154 -32.75 26.56 6.71
C ARG A 154 -34.11 25.85 6.71
N LYS A 155 -34.38 25.07 5.67
CA LYS A 155 -35.55 24.18 5.54
C LYS A 155 -35.14 22.75 5.86
N THR A 156 -36.13 21.87 6.06
CA THR A 156 -35.88 20.44 6.23
C THR A 156 -35.07 19.90 5.04
N ALA A 157 -33.91 19.30 5.32
CA ALA A 157 -33.05 18.74 4.30
C ALA A 157 -33.78 17.64 3.50
N ILE A 158 -33.55 17.59 2.19
CA ILE A 158 -34.10 16.51 1.34
C ILE A 158 -33.23 15.26 1.37
N ALA A 159 -31.94 15.44 1.64
CA ALA A 159 -30.91 14.41 1.77
C ALA A 159 -29.76 14.96 2.61
N SER A 160 -28.97 14.06 3.20
CA SER A 160 -27.66 14.41 3.78
C SER A 160 -26.56 13.90 2.86
N VAL A 161 -25.65 14.76 2.44
CA VAL A 161 -24.56 14.43 1.52
C VAL A 161 -23.22 14.69 2.17
N ILE A 162 -22.32 13.70 2.15
CA ILE A 162 -20.92 13.89 2.53
C ILE A 162 -20.14 14.27 1.26
N ALA A 163 -19.71 15.52 1.16
CA ALA A 163 -18.96 16.05 0.03
C ALA A 163 -17.45 15.99 0.35
N ILE A 164 -16.74 15.00 -0.21
CA ILE A 164 -15.36 14.68 0.17
C ILE A 164 -14.36 15.32 -0.80
N PRO A 165 -13.47 16.21 -0.33
CA PRO A 165 -12.46 16.88 -1.17
C PRO A 165 -11.39 15.92 -1.70
N ASP A 166 -10.63 16.35 -2.72
CA ASP A 166 -9.29 15.76 -2.89
C ASP A 166 -8.40 16.18 -1.71
N ALA A 167 -7.34 15.42 -1.41
CA ALA A 167 -6.39 15.80 -0.36
C ALA A 167 -5.66 17.13 -0.65
N GLY A 168 -5.69 17.65 -1.87
CA GLY A 168 -5.21 19.01 -2.17
C GLY A 168 -6.21 20.14 -1.91
N GLN A 169 -7.45 19.84 -1.51
CA GLN A 169 -8.50 20.83 -1.32
C GLN A 169 -8.93 20.96 0.14
N THR A 170 -9.21 22.19 0.56
CA THR A 170 -9.79 22.48 1.88
C THR A 170 -11.32 22.36 1.87
N PRO A 171 -11.97 22.09 3.02
CA PRO A 171 -13.43 22.17 3.13
C PRO A 171 -14.00 23.53 2.68
N GLU A 172 -13.26 24.61 2.92
CA GLU A 172 -13.63 25.98 2.58
C GLU A 172 -13.72 26.19 1.06
N GLU A 173 -12.81 25.62 0.27
CA GLU A 173 -12.87 25.69 -1.21
C GLU A 173 -14.15 25.06 -1.77
N LEU A 174 -14.63 23.98 -1.15
CA LEU A 174 -15.86 23.31 -1.57
C LEU A 174 -17.11 24.06 -1.12
N ALA A 175 -17.02 24.80 -0.01
CA ALA A 175 -18.11 25.49 0.66
C ALA A 175 -18.27 26.96 0.24
N ALA A 176 -17.32 27.54 -0.50
CA ALA A 176 -17.36 28.91 -1.03
C ALA A 176 -17.62 28.92 -2.54
N ALA A 177 -18.09 30.02 -3.13
CA ALA A 177 -18.23 30.13 -4.59
C ALA A 177 -16.88 29.90 -5.30
N PRO A 178 -16.84 29.12 -6.41
CA PRO A 178 -15.58 28.73 -7.02
C PRO A 178 -14.80 29.96 -7.51
N THR A 179 -13.51 30.03 -7.17
CA THR A 179 -12.60 31.01 -7.77
C THR A 179 -12.22 30.54 -9.18
N LYS A 180 -11.82 31.46 -10.07
CA LYS A 180 -11.32 31.09 -11.43
C LYS A 180 -10.13 30.12 -11.43
N ALA A 181 -9.47 29.93 -10.28
CA ALA A 181 -8.35 29.00 -10.10
C ALA A 181 -8.77 27.59 -9.61
N SER A 182 -10.05 27.37 -9.29
CA SER A 182 -10.54 26.11 -8.72
C SER A 182 -10.66 25.02 -9.82
N GLN A 183 -10.11 23.83 -9.56
CA GLN A 183 -10.18 22.69 -10.50
C GLN A 183 -11.55 21.99 -10.51
N THR A 184 -12.38 22.26 -9.50
CA THR A 184 -13.74 21.74 -9.37
C THR A 184 -14.73 22.88 -9.19
N ASN A 185 -16.01 22.61 -9.45
CA ASN A 185 -17.07 23.41 -8.85
C ASN A 185 -17.00 23.36 -7.32
N ALA A 186 -17.58 24.35 -6.66
CA ALA A 186 -17.84 24.30 -5.23
C ALA A 186 -19.02 23.37 -4.94
N TYR A 187 -18.83 22.07 -5.15
CA TYR A 187 -19.93 21.13 -5.18
C TYR A 187 -20.64 20.99 -3.83
N ALA A 188 -19.97 21.25 -2.70
CA ALA A 188 -20.65 21.29 -1.41
C ALA A 188 -21.60 22.48 -1.31
N PHE A 189 -21.15 23.66 -1.77
CA PHE A 189 -21.99 24.86 -1.88
C PHE A 189 -23.19 24.60 -2.79
N GLN A 190 -22.97 24.08 -4.00
CA GLN A 190 -24.07 23.82 -4.95
C GLN A 190 -25.06 22.77 -4.43
N LEU A 191 -24.59 21.69 -3.80
CA LEU A 191 -25.47 20.70 -3.18
C LEU A 191 -26.32 21.31 -2.06
N ALA A 192 -25.76 22.18 -1.22
CA ALA A 192 -26.51 22.85 -0.17
C ALA A 192 -27.68 23.69 -0.72
N ARG A 193 -27.46 24.38 -1.86
CA ARG A 193 -28.50 25.15 -2.57
C ARG A 193 -29.64 24.30 -3.09
N THR A 194 -29.41 23.03 -3.38
CA THR A 194 -30.49 22.10 -3.77
C THR A 194 -31.40 21.70 -2.60
N GLY A 195 -31.08 22.14 -1.37
CA GLY A 195 -31.78 21.76 -0.14
C GLY A 195 -31.19 20.53 0.55
N CYS A 196 -29.99 20.09 0.17
CA CYS A 196 -29.26 19.05 0.88
C CYS A 196 -28.57 19.61 2.13
N ARG A 197 -28.51 18.81 3.20
CA ARG A 197 -27.53 19.02 4.27
C ARG A 197 -26.20 18.49 3.79
N VAL A 198 -25.13 19.28 3.85
CA VAL A 198 -23.83 18.87 3.30
C VAL A 198 -22.76 18.89 4.39
N LEU A 199 -22.08 17.76 4.59
CA LEU A 199 -20.92 17.65 5.47
C LEU A 199 -19.65 17.54 4.62
N VAL A 200 -18.69 18.41 4.86
CA VAL A 200 -17.42 18.48 4.14
C VAL A 200 -16.27 18.12 5.09
N PRO A 201 -15.75 16.87 5.08
CA PRO A 201 -14.64 16.48 5.94
C PRO A 201 -13.32 17.09 5.45
N LEU A 202 -12.44 17.44 6.39
CA LEU A 202 -11.05 17.77 6.12
C LEU A 202 -10.24 16.47 6.02
N LEU A 203 -9.55 16.28 4.90
CA LEU A 203 -8.57 15.21 4.71
C LEU A 203 -7.16 15.65 5.14
N ILE A 204 -6.25 14.69 5.33
CA ILE A 204 -4.84 15.00 5.50
C ILE A 204 -4.29 15.50 4.16
N ASP A 205 -3.77 16.72 4.13
CA ASP A 205 -3.23 17.32 2.91
C ASP A 205 -2.01 16.60 2.31
N ARG A 206 -1.68 16.95 1.06
CA ARG A 206 -0.51 16.43 0.33
C ARG A 206 0.79 17.22 0.58
N GLY A 207 0.81 18.11 1.57
CA GLY A 207 1.98 18.90 1.93
C GLY A 207 3.13 18.02 2.43
N GLU A 208 4.32 18.59 2.56
CA GLU A 208 5.47 17.86 3.08
C GLU A 208 5.57 17.94 4.60
N HIS A 209 6.08 16.87 5.22
CA HIS A 209 6.42 16.87 6.63
C HIS A 209 7.59 17.86 6.89
N PRO A 210 7.46 18.80 7.85
CA PRO A 210 8.42 19.91 8.02
C PRO A 210 9.89 19.50 8.22
N GLN A 211 10.14 18.31 8.79
CA GLN A 211 11.49 17.85 9.16
C GLN A 211 11.99 16.66 8.35
N HIS A 212 11.11 15.98 7.58
CA HIS A 212 11.43 14.63 7.08
C HIS A 212 11.42 14.49 5.55
N ARG A 213 11.29 15.60 4.79
CA ARG A 213 11.35 15.64 3.31
C ARG A 213 10.64 14.43 2.71
N MET A 214 9.34 14.37 3.00
CA MET A 214 8.42 13.28 2.70
C MET A 214 7.00 13.86 2.72
N PRO A 215 6.07 13.39 1.86
CA PRO A 215 4.67 13.78 1.94
C PRO A 215 4.08 13.47 3.33
N MET A 216 3.26 14.39 3.87
CA MET A 216 2.58 14.23 5.15
C MET A 216 1.70 12.97 5.19
N ARG A 217 1.01 12.68 4.09
CA ARG A 217 0.21 11.45 3.94
C ARG A 217 1.07 10.19 4.04
N GLU A 218 2.25 10.18 3.43
CA GLU A 218 3.18 9.06 3.53
C GLU A 218 3.73 8.91 4.95
N TRP A 219 4.07 10.04 5.59
CA TRP A 219 4.54 10.08 6.98
C TRP A 219 3.56 9.40 7.93
N LEU A 220 2.26 9.69 7.82
CA LEU A 220 1.21 9.07 8.64
C LEU A 220 0.89 7.63 8.20
N HIS A 221 1.00 7.33 6.90
CA HIS A 221 0.68 6.02 6.36
C HIS A 221 1.69 4.94 6.78
N ARG A 222 2.99 5.23 6.75
CA ARG A 222 4.04 4.21 6.98
C ARG A 222 3.90 3.51 8.36
N PRO A 223 3.74 4.23 9.50
CA PRO A 223 3.51 3.57 10.79
C PRO A 223 2.17 2.81 10.84
N ALA A 224 1.10 3.37 10.26
CA ALA A 224 -0.20 2.70 10.20
C ALA A 224 -0.11 1.37 9.43
N TYR A 225 0.59 1.37 8.29
CA TYR A 225 0.75 0.22 7.40
C TYR A 225 1.37 -1.00 8.08
N ILE A 226 2.49 -0.80 8.78
CA ILE A 226 3.17 -1.87 9.53
C ILE A 226 2.30 -2.41 10.69
N LEU A 227 1.35 -1.61 11.17
CA LEU A 227 0.39 -1.98 12.21
C LEU A 227 -0.94 -2.53 11.65
N GLY A 228 -0.96 -2.89 10.36
CA GLY A 228 -2.10 -3.50 9.68
C GLY A 228 -3.26 -2.54 9.41
N ARG A 229 -2.96 -1.24 9.28
CA ARG A 229 -3.92 -0.16 9.01
C ARG A 229 -3.48 0.63 7.80
N THR A 230 -4.35 1.47 7.25
CA THR A 230 -3.97 2.38 6.17
C THR A 230 -4.48 3.78 6.48
N LEU A 231 -3.80 4.82 5.97
CA LEU A 231 -4.34 6.18 6.05
C LEU A 231 -5.73 6.26 5.37
N ALA A 232 -5.90 5.55 4.26
CA ALA A 232 -7.20 5.39 3.60
C ALA A 232 -8.26 4.82 4.55
N GLY A 233 -7.91 3.78 5.31
CA GLY A 233 -8.78 3.18 6.32
C GLY A 233 -9.17 4.16 7.42
N TYR A 234 -8.23 4.97 7.93
CA TYR A 234 -8.54 6.02 8.91
C TYR A 234 -9.49 7.08 8.36
N GLU A 235 -9.25 7.59 7.15
CA GLU A 235 -10.11 8.61 6.54
C GLU A 235 -11.48 8.03 6.15
N THR A 236 -11.54 6.79 5.65
CA THR A 236 -12.79 6.05 5.44
C THR A 236 -13.54 5.84 6.76
N GLN A 237 -12.86 5.54 7.87
CA GLN A 237 -13.50 5.46 9.18
C GLN A 237 -14.10 6.79 9.64
N LYS A 238 -13.39 7.92 9.43
CA LYS A 238 -13.94 9.26 9.72
C LYS A 238 -15.23 9.49 8.93
N ILE A 239 -15.26 9.10 7.68
CA ILE A 239 -16.44 9.18 6.82
C ILE A 239 -17.58 8.27 7.32
N LEU A 240 -17.30 7.02 7.69
CA LEU A 240 -18.32 6.09 8.20
C LEU A 240 -18.90 6.57 9.55
N ALA A 241 -18.06 7.14 10.42
CA ALA A 241 -18.52 7.77 11.65
C ALA A 241 -19.36 9.03 11.38
N ALA A 242 -19.11 9.76 10.30
CA ALA A 242 -19.97 10.85 9.86
C ALA A 242 -21.34 10.35 9.40
N VAL A 243 -21.42 9.21 8.69
CA VAL A 243 -22.70 8.56 8.37
C VAL A 243 -23.47 8.23 9.64
N ASP A 244 -22.80 7.65 10.64
CA ASP A 244 -23.40 7.36 11.94
C ASP A 244 -23.96 8.63 12.62
N CYS A 245 -23.21 9.73 12.58
CA CYS A 245 -23.65 11.01 13.13
C CYS A 245 -24.86 11.59 12.38
N LEU A 246 -24.85 11.58 11.05
CA LEU A 246 -25.93 12.13 10.23
C LEU A 246 -27.24 11.35 10.41
N LEU A 247 -27.17 10.02 10.51
CA LEU A 247 -28.33 9.17 10.79
C LEU A 247 -28.91 9.40 12.19
N ALA A 248 -28.06 9.77 13.16
CA ALA A 248 -28.45 10.06 14.54
C ALA A 248 -29.06 11.47 14.72
N LEU A 249 -28.94 12.38 13.75
CA LEU A 249 -29.57 13.70 13.81
C LEU A 249 -31.11 13.59 13.81
N PRO A 250 -31.83 14.57 14.37
CA PRO A 250 -33.30 14.62 14.29
C PRO A 250 -33.79 14.53 12.82
N GLY A 251 -34.57 13.50 12.52
CA GLY A 251 -35.07 13.23 11.16
C GLY A 251 -34.06 12.59 10.20
N GLY A 252 -32.80 12.43 10.60
CA GLY A 252 -31.72 11.87 9.77
C GLY A 252 -32.00 10.45 9.28
N ALA A 253 -32.54 9.58 10.14
CA ALA A 253 -32.94 8.21 9.77
C ALA A 253 -34.05 8.13 8.70
N LYS A 254 -34.75 9.24 8.40
CA LYS A 254 -35.79 9.31 7.36
C LYS A 254 -35.27 9.89 6.04
N GLN A 255 -34.05 10.42 6.02
CA GLN A 255 -33.43 11.07 4.87
C GLN A 255 -32.33 10.16 4.29
N PRO A 256 -32.17 10.09 2.96
CA PRO A 256 -31.06 9.36 2.39
C PRO A 256 -29.73 10.03 2.75
N VAL A 257 -28.74 9.23 3.14
CA VAL A 257 -27.35 9.66 3.30
C VAL A 257 -26.56 9.23 2.07
N ALA A 258 -25.89 10.17 1.41
CA ALA A 258 -25.17 9.93 0.17
C ALA A 258 -23.80 10.61 0.16
N MET A 259 -23.04 10.39 -0.90
CA MET A 259 -21.67 10.88 -1.01
C MET A 259 -21.38 11.50 -2.36
N VAL A 260 -20.57 12.54 -2.38
CA VAL A 260 -19.97 13.09 -3.60
C VAL A 260 -18.50 13.32 -3.34
N GLY A 261 -17.61 12.97 -4.26
CA GLY A 261 -16.18 13.20 -4.04
C GLY A 261 -15.35 13.24 -5.31
N TRP A 262 -14.23 13.96 -5.22
CA TRP A 262 -13.25 14.11 -6.29
C TRP A 262 -11.85 13.72 -5.83
N GLY A 263 -11.05 13.03 -6.67
CA GLY A 263 -9.67 12.68 -6.31
C GLY A 263 -9.59 11.64 -5.18
N GLU A 264 -8.84 11.95 -4.11
CA GLU A 264 -8.94 11.14 -2.86
C GLU A 264 -10.39 11.01 -2.39
N GLY A 265 -11.21 12.05 -2.52
CA GLY A 265 -12.60 12.01 -2.13
C GLY A 265 -13.42 11.01 -2.95
N GLY A 266 -13.09 10.87 -4.24
CA GLY A 266 -13.66 9.81 -5.10
C GLY A 266 -13.26 8.42 -4.62
N ARG A 267 -11.99 8.23 -4.23
CA ARG A 267 -11.49 6.97 -3.66
C ARG A 267 -12.15 6.60 -2.34
N LEU A 268 -12.12 7.53 -1.39
CA LEU A 268 -12.65 7.31 -0.05
C LEU A 268 -14.18 7.16 -0.08
N GLY A 269 -14.86 7.89 -0.97
CA GLY A 269 -16.28 7.73 -1.25
C GLY A 269 -16.61 6.35 -1.81
N LEU A 270 -15.79 5.84 -2.75
CA LEU A 270 -15.93 4.47 -3.27
C LEU A 270 -15.79 3.43 -2.15
N TYR A 271 -14.75 3.54 -1.32
CA TYR A 271 -14.53 2.61 -0.21
C TYR A 271 -15.66 2.68 0.81
N ALA A 272 -16.07 3.88 1.23
CA ALA A 272 -17.15 4.04 2.20
C ALA A 272 -18.48 3.48 1.66
N ALA A 273 -18.86 3.81 0.43
CA ALA A 273 -20.07 3.29 -0.21
C ALA A 273 -20.02 1.76 -0.37
N ALA A 274 -18.85 1.20 -0.68
CA ALA A 274 -18.64 -0.24 -0.75
C ALA A 274 -18.62 -0.93 0.63
N LEU A 275 -18.30 -0.25 1.71
CA LEU A 275 -18.28 -0.85 3.06
C LEU A 275 -19.61 -0.73 3.80
N ASP A 276 -20.34 0.37 3.63
CA ASP A 276 -21.56 0.64 4.38
C ASP A 276 -22.82 0.63 3.49
N PRO A 277 -23.69 -0.39 3.64
CA PRO A 277 -24.91 -0.50 2.84
C PRO A 277 -25.96 0.57 3.17
N ARG A 278 -25.81 1.34 4.26
CA ARG A 278 -26.74 2.42 4.65
C ARG A 278 -26.58 3.68 3.79
N ILE A 279 -25.46 3.82 3.08
CA ILE A 279 -25.23 4.93 2.14
C ILE A 279 -26.11 4.70 0.90
N ALA A 280 -27.07 5.58 0.65
CA ALA A 280 -28.07 5.44 -0.41
C ALA A 280 -27.49 5.62 -1.83
N GLY A 281 -26.41 6.38 -1.99
CA GLY A 281 -25.70 6.51 -3.25
C GLY A 281 -24.40 7.29 -3.19
N ALA A 282 -23.59 7.21 -4.24
CA ALA A 282 -22.33 7.92 -4.39
C ALA A 282 -22.13 8.49 -5.80
N CYS A 283 -21.61 9.71 -5.91
CA CYS A 283 -21.14 10.32 -7.16
C CYS A 283 -19.63 10.57 -7.08
N LEU A 284 -18.86 9.87 -7.89
CA LEU A 284 -17.41 9.82 -7.81
C LEU A 284 -16.80 10.39 -9.08
N SER A 285 -15.85 11.30 -8.93
CA SER A 285 -15.14 11.93 -10.04
C SER A 285 -13.63 11.90 -9.80
N GLY A 286 -12.84 11.94 -10.88
CA GLY A 286 -11.38 12.07 -10.80
C GLY A 286 -10.64 10.96 -10.04
N TYR A 287 -11.17 9.72 -10.01
CA TYR A 287 -10.49 8.58 -9.37
C TYR A 287 -10.60 7.26 -10.15
N PHE A 288 -11.80 6.89 -10.57
CA PHE A 288 -12.11 5.55 -11.10
C PHE A 288 -11.29 5.21 -12.36
N GLY A 289 -10.68 4.02 -12.41
CA GLY A 289 -9.95 3.55 -13.59
C GLY A 289 -9.11 2.29 -13.35
N PRO A 290 -8.29 1.86 -14.32
CA PRO A 290 -7.41 0.70 -14.14
C PRO A 290 -6.35 0.96 -13.05
N ARG A 291 -6.08 -0.05 -12.23
CA ARG A 291 -5.25 0.07 -11.01
C ARG A 291 -3.96 -0.74 -11.03
N GLN A 292 -3.62 -1.40 -12.13
CA GLN A 292 -2.41 -2.24 -12.27
C GLN A 292 -1.11 -1.46 -12.04
N GLN A 293 -1.15 -0.13 -12.15
CA GLN A 293 -0.03 0.77 -11.89
C GLN A 293 -0.09 1.46 -10.51
N VAL A 294 -0.96 1.06 -9.57
CA VAL A 294 -1.05 1.67 -8.23
C VAL A 294 0.29 1.70 -7.47
N TRP A 295 1.22 0.80 -7.82
CA TRP A 295 2.57 0.79 -7.26
C TRP A 295 3.37 2.06 -7.59
N SER A 296 3.01 2.82 -8.63
CA SER A 296 3.64 4.10 -9.02
C SER A 296 2.98 5.32 -8.37
N GLU A 297 1.89 5.14 -7.64
CA GLU A 297 1.25 6.21 -6.86
C GLU A 297 1.99 6.48 -5.54
N PRO A 298 1.72 7.64 -4.90
CA PRO A 298 2.21 7.94 -3.56
C PRO A 298 1.99 6.78 -2.58
N ALA A 299 2.93 6.59 -1.66
CA ALA A 299 2.93 5.42 -0.77
C ALA A 299 1.62 5.25 0.02
N ASP A 300 0.92 6.34 0.34
CA ASP A 300 -0.34 6.32 1.09
C ASP A 300 -1.52 5.68 0.35
N ARG A 301 -1.38 5.43 -0.95
CA ARG A 301 -2.34 4.66 -1.77
C ARG A 301 -2.09 3.16 -1.77
N THR A 302 -1.04 2.69 -1.10
CA THR A 302 -0.74 1.25 -0.99
C THR A 302 -1.77 0.57 -0.08
N VAL A 303 -2.35 -0.53 -0.56
CA VAL A 303 -3.19 -1.43 0.24
C VAL A 303 -2.70 -2.85 -0.05
N PHE A 304 -2.24 -3.56 0.99
CA PHE A 304 -1.63 -4.88 0.84
C PHE A 304 -2.64 -5.88 0.28
N GLY A 305 -2.30 -6.54 -0.83
CA GLY A 305 -3.16 -7.53 -1.46
C GLY A 305 -4.27 -6.97 -2.35
N LEU A 306 -4.42 -5.64 -2.49
CA LEU A 306 -5.60 -5.06 -3.14
C LEU A 306 -5.87 -5.68 -4.49
N LEU A 307 -4.87 -5.73 -5.39
CA LEU A 307 -5.05 -6.20 -6.75
C LEU A 307 -5.19 -7.71 -6.89
N ARG A 308 -4.96 -8.48 -5.82
CA ARG A 308 -5.25 -9.92 -5.80
C ARG A 308 -6.77 -10.17 -5.84
N GLU A 309 -7.53 -9.33 -5.14
CA GLU A 309 -8.96 -9.57 -4.88
C GLU A 309 -9.86 -8.45 -5.40
N PHE A 310 -9.35 -7.23 -5.56
CA PHE A 310 -10.12 -6.03 -5.92
C PHE A 310 -9.40 -5.16 -6.97
N GLY A 311 -10.21 -4.49 -7.79
CA GLY A 311 -9.89 -3.27 -8.52
C GLY A 311 -11.05 -2.29 -8.37
N ASP A 312 -11.02 -1.18 -9.07
CA ASP A 312 -12.08 -0.17 -8.94
C ASP A 312 -13.44 -0.72 -9.39
N ALA A 313 -13.50 -1.49 -10.48
CA ALA A 313 -14.71 -2.18 -10.92
C ALA A 313 -15.28 -3.15 -9.87
N GLU A 314 -14.42 -3.95 -9.24
CA GLU A 314 -14.85 -4.90 -8.21
C GLU A 314 -15.39 -4.19 -6.96
N ILE A 315 -14.71 -3.14 -6.48
CA ILE A 315 -15.18 -2.36 -5.33
C ILE A 315 -16.47 -1.62 -5.65
N ALA A 316 -16.57 -1.02 -6.83
CA ALA A 316 -17.78 -0.36 -7.32
C ALA A 316 -18.96 -1.33 -7.42
N SER A 317 -18.72 -2.59 -7.78
CA SER A 317 -19.78 -3.60 -7.83
C SER A 317 -20.42 -3.87 -6.46
N LEU A 318 -19.66 -3.69 -5.36
CA LEU A 318 -20.20 -3.77 -4.00
C LEU A 318 -21.12 -2.59 -3.66
N VAL A 319 -21.16 -1.52 -4.46
CA VAL A 319 -22.12 -0.43 -4.24
C VAL A 319 -23.52 -0.84 -4.71
N ALA A 320 -23.60 -1.58 -5.81
CA ALA A 320 -24.85 -2.01 -6.41
C ALA A 320 -25.76 -2.79 -5.44
N PRO A 321 -27.10 -2.73 -5.64
CA PRO A 321 -27.83 -2.00 -6.68
C PRO A 321 -28.08 -0.52 -6.34
N ARG A 322 -27.43 0.02 -5.31
CA ARG A 322 -27.57 1.43 -4.91
C ARG A 322 -26.95 2.35 -5.95
N LEU A 323 -27.38 3.61 -5.94
CA LEU A 323 -26.96 4.61 -6.92
C LEU A 323 -25.45 4.83 -6.87
N LEU A 324 -24.76 4.57 -7.98
CA LEU A 324 -23.36 4.88 -8.18
C LEU A 324 -23.21 5.63 -9.50
N VAL A 325 -22.81 6.89 -9.42
CA VAL A 325 -22.46 7.72 -10.58
C VAL A 325 -20.95 7.82 -10.65
N ILE A 326 -20.37 7.36 -11.74
CA ILE A 326 -18.97 7.59 -12.10
C ILE A 326 -18.95 8.73 -13.11
N GLU A 327 -18.29 9.84 -12.76
CA GLU A 327 -18.05 10.95 -13.67
C GLU A 327 -16.65 10.84 -14.27
N SER A 328 -16.58 10.75 -15.59
CA SER A 328 -15.36 10.87 -16.37
C SER A 328 -15.13 12.33 -16.74
N SER A 329 -14.28 13.02 -15.97
CA SER A 329 -13.86 14.41 -16.19
C SER A 329 -12.37 14.58 -15.85
N THR A 330 -11.95 15.77 -15.41
CA THR A 330 -10.58 16.07 -14.98
C THR A 330 -10.21 15.35 -13.67
N TYR A 331 -9.02 14.75 -13.64
CA TYR A 331 -8.42 14.12 -12.45
C TYR A 331 -7.45 15.09 -11.78
N PRO A 332 -7.29 15.04 -10.44
CA PRO A 332 -6.25 15.82 -9.77
C PRO A 332 -4.86 15.35 -10.23
N SER A 333 -3.94 16.30 -10.38
CA SER A 333 -2.53 16.01 -10.62
C SER A 333 -1.72 16.23 -9.35
N TYR A 334 -0.85 15.26 -9.03
CA TYR A 334 0.13 15.38 -7.95
C TYR A 334 1.30 14.43 -8.22
N GLY A 335 2.50 14.88 -7.89
CA GLY A 335 3.72 14.11 -8.00
C GLY A 335 4.71 14.48 -6.90
N TYR A 336 5.46 13.50 -6.42
CA TYR A 336 6.54 13.66 -5.46
C TYR A 336 7.78 12.93 -6.00
N ARG A 337 8.94 13.62 -6.02
CA ARG A 337 10.19 13.15 -6.64
C ARG A 337 9.98 12.67 -8.08
N LEU A 338 9.69 13.63 -8.96
CA LEU A 338 9.62 13.40 -10.40
C LEU A 338 10.85 14.00 -11.09
N ASP A 339 11.28 13.37 -12.18
CA ASP A 339 12.32 13.92 -13.05
C ASP A 339 11.79 15.07 -13.94
N SER A 340 12.65 15.62 -14.80
CA SER A 340 12.30 16.71 -15.71
C SER A 340 11.18 16.36 -16.70
N ASP A 341 10.95 15.07 -16.95
CA ASP A 341 9.93 14.56 -17.87
C ASP A 341 8.65 14.12 -17.15
N GLY A 342 8.56 14.37 -15.83
CA GLY A 342 7.42 13.99 -15.01
C GLY A 342 7.30 12.49 -14.77
N GLN A 343 8.38 11.73 -14.95
CA GLN A 343 8.46 10.32 -14.55
C GLN A 343 8.99 10.17 -13.13
N LEU A 344 8.83 8.98 -12.55
CA LEU A 344 9.30 8.73 -11.20
C LEU A 344 10.83 8.80 -11.17
N GLU A 345 11.36 9.71 -10.36
CA GLU A 345 12.79 9.80 -10.13
C GLU A 345 13.28 8.48 -9.50
N THR A 346 14.23 7.81 -10.15
CA THR A 346 14.86 6.60 -9.65
C THR A 346 16.33 6.90 -9.44
N LEU A 347 16.76 6.97 -8.18
CA LEU A 347 18.14 7.28 -7.85
C LEU A 347 18.90 6.02 -7.47
N ASP A 348 20.17 5.99 -7.87
CA ASP A 348 21.15 4.93 -7.55
C ASP A 348 22.07 5.38 -6.39
N GLU A 349 21.54 6.20 -5.47
CA GLU A 349 22.20 6.66 -4.24
C GLU A 349 21.21 6.98 -3.11
N TYR A 350 21.71 7.10 -1.87
CA TYR A 350 20.90 7.60 -0.76
C TYR A 350 20.75 9.12 -0.83
N THR A 351 19.52 9.61 -0.70
CA THR A 351 19.26 11.06 -0.62
C THR A 351 18.61 11.46 0.69
N ASN A 352 18.62 12.78 0.93
CA ASN A 352 17.88 13.37 2.03
C ASN A 352 16.36 13.36 1.81
N ASN A 353 15.88 13.03 0.60
CA ASN A 353 14.45 12.92 0.28
C ASN A 353 13.99 11.50 0.61
N ARG A 354 13.29 11.35 1.74
CA ARG A 354 12.96 10.03 2.32
C ARG A 354 11.64 9.47 1.83
N GLY A 355 10.81 10.31 1.19
CA GLY A 355 9.54 9.89 0.60
C GLY A 355 9.72 9.03 -0.65
N LYS A 356 8.74 8.17 -0.89
CA LYS A 356 8.69 7.31 -2.07
C LYS A 356 8.37 8.17 -3.30
N PRO A 357 9.12 8.07 -4.41
CA PRO A 357 8.70 8.63 -5.70
C PRO A 357 7.30 8.13 -6.07
N GLY A 358 6.41 9.05 -6.43
CA GLY A 358 5.04 8.68 -6.77
C GLY A 358 4.26 9.78 -7.48
N LYS A 359 3.36 9.40 -8.38
CA LYS A 359 2.42 10.31 -9.06
C LYS A 359 1.03 9.74 -9.13
N LEU A 360 0.01 10.58 -9.02
CA LEU A 360 -1.38 10.13 -9.19
C LEU A 360 -1.61 9.60 -10.60
N LEU A 361 -2.34 8.50 -10.71
CA LEU A 361 -2.75 7.97 -12.01
C LEU A 361 -3.83 8.86 -12.61
N ILE A 362 -3.64 9.23 -13.88
CA ILE A 362 -4.61 9.98 -14.68
C ILE A 362 -4.99 9.07 -15.86
N PRO A 363 -6.09 8.30 -15.75
CA PRO A 363 -6.52 7.43 -16.84
C PRO A 363 -7.09 8.26 -18.00
N THR A 364 -6.97 7.73 -19.21
CA THR A 364 -7.65 8.30 -20.37
C THR A 364 -9.16 8.03 -20.29
N PRO A 365 -10.02 8.83 -20.96
CA PRO A 365 -11.46 8.55 -21.02
C PRO A 365 -11.78 7.14 -21.55
N VAL A 366 -10.95 6.59 -22.43
CA VAL A 366 -11.08 5.21 -22.92
C VAL A 366 -10.85 4.21 -21.79
N GLN A 367 -9.79 4.39 -21.00
CA GLN A 367 -9.51 3.53 -19.85
C GLN A 367 -10.61 3.57 -18.79
N VAL A 368 -11.23 4.74 -18.57
CA VAL A 368 -12.40 4.88 -17.67
C VAL A 368 -13.59 4.09 -18.22
N ARG A 369 -13.89 4.20 -19.52
CA ARG A 369 -14.94 3.43 -20.19
C ARG A 369 -14.70 1.93 -20.16
N ASP A 370 -13.46 1.50 -20.34
CA ASP A 370 -13.08 0.08 -20.28
C ASP A 370 -13.28 -0.48 -18.86
N GLU A 371 -12.85 0.24 -17.83
CA GLU A 371 -13.07 -0.18 -16.44
C GLU A 371 -14.56 -0.14 -16.06
N PHE A 372 -15.33 0.83 -16.59
CA PHE A 372 -16.78 0.88 -16.38
C PHE A 372 -17.51 -0.28 -17.10
N THR A 373 -16.99 -0.71 -18.25
CA THR A 373 -17.48 -1.89 -18.96
C THR A 373 -17.23 -3.15 -18.11
N ARG A 374 -16.06 -3.27 -17.47
CA ARG A 374 -15.79 -4.35 -16.52
C ARG A 374 -16.77 -4.31 -15.33
N LEU A 375 -17.02 -3.13 -14.76
CA LEU A 375 -18.03 -2.95 -13.71
C LEU A 375 -19.42 -3.42 -14.17
N SER A 376 -19.82 -3.06 -15.39
CA SER A 376 -21.12 -3.43 -15.96
C SER A 376 -21.30 -4.94 -16.14
N GLN A 377 -20.19 -5.68 -16.35
CA GLN A 377 -20.20 -7.14 -16.40
C GLN A 377 -20.35 -7.78 -15.01
N LEU A 378 -19.91 -7.10 -13.95
CA LEU A 378 -20.08 -7.55 -12.56
C LEU A 378 -21.46 -7.20 -12.00
N THR A 379 -22.04 -6.07 -12.42
CA THR A 379 -23.38 -5.63 -12.02
C THR A 379 -24.03 -4.75 -13.08
N GLY A 380 -25.31 -4.97 -13.35
CA GLY A 380 -26.08 -4.21 -14.35
C GLY A 380 -27.07 -3.19 -13.78
N ARG A 381 -27.06 -2.93 -12.46
CA ARG A 381 -28.09 -2.10 -11.80
C ARG A 381 -27.48 -1.00 -10.94
N GLY A 382 -28.09 0.19 -11.02
CA GLY A 382 -27.75 1.34 -10.16
C GLY A 382 -26.45 2.05 -10.51
N ILE A 383 -25.75 1.63 -11.58
CA ILE A 383 -24.49 2.24 -12.02
C ILE A 383 -24.71 3.17 -13.22
N HIS A 384 -24.03 4.30 -13.24
CA HIS A 384 -24.16 5.32 -14.28
C HIS A 384 -22.78 5.92 -14.60
N LEU A 385 -22.47 6.06 -15.89
CA LEU A 385 -21.29 6.76 -16.38
C LEU A 385 -21.73 8.10 -16.99
N LEU A 386 -21.15 9.19 -16.52
CA LEU A 386 -21.37 10.53 -17.07
C LEU A 386 -20.04 11.09 -17.58
N GLU A 387 -20.03 11.66 -18.78
CA GLU A 387 -18.87 12.39 -19.31
C GLU A 387 -19.12 13.90 -19.15
N SER A 388 -18.14 14.63 -18.61
CA SER A 388 -18.26 16.07 -18.37
C SER A 388 -16.95 16.79 -18.62
N GLU A 389 -17.03 17.98 -19.23
CA GLU A 389 -15.89 18.88 -19.42
C GLU A 389 -15.47 19.56 -18.11
N GLN A 390 -16.44 19.83 -17.23
CA GLN A 390 -16.20 20.41 -15.91
C GLN A 390 -16.52 19.38 -14.83
N THR A 391 -15.58 19.17 -13.92
CA THR A 391 -15.68 18.23 -12.81
C THR A 391 -16.76 18.63 -11.81
N LEU A 392 -17.65 17.68 -11.51
CA LEU A 392 -18.79 17.83 -10.61
C LEU A 392 -19.62 19.08 -10.95
N ALA A 393 -19.87 19.27 -12.25
CA ALA A 393 -20.68 20.35 -12.76
C ALA A 393 -22.13 20.26 -12.26
N ASP A 394 -22.86 21.37 -12.31
CA ASP A 394 -24.23 21.47 -11.81
C ASP A 394 -25.15 20.40 -12.43
N LYS A 395 -24.97 20.08 -13.73
CA LYS A 395 -25.70 19.00 -14.41
C LYS A 395 -25.50 17.63 -13.74
N THR A 396 -24.28 17.31 -13.32
CA THR A 396 -23.89 16.05 -12.68
C THR A 396 -24.49 16.01 -11.27
N LEU A 397 -24.36 17.10 -10.51
CA LEU A 397 -24.91 17.21 -9.16
C LEU A 397 -26.44 17.12 -9.15
N LEU A 398 -27.11 17.82 -10.07
CA LEU A 398 -28.56 17.75 -10.23
C LEU A 398 -29.02 16.35 -10.63
N TYR A 399 -28.33 15.71 -11.57
CA TYR A 399 -28.62 14.33 -11.94
C TYR A 399 -28.55 13.42 -10.71
N PHE A 400 -27.48 13.52 -9.92
CA PHE A 400 -27.30 12.72 -8.71
C PHE A 400 -28.40 12.96 -7.67
N VAL A 401 -28.72 14.22 -7.36
CA VAL A 401 -29.77 14.58 -6.40
C VAL A 401 -31.14 14.08 -6.84
N ARG A 402 -31.47 14.19 -8.14
CA ARG A 402 -32.74 13.69 -8.71
C ARG A 402 -32.89 12.18 -8.54
N GLN A 403 -31.81 11.42 -8.74
CA GLN A 403 -31.82 9.97 -8.55
C GLN A 403 -31.88 9.56 -7.08
N LEU A 404 -31.26 10.35 -6.18
CA LEU A 404 -31.17 10.05 -4.76
C LEU A 404 -32.50 10.23 -4.02
N ALA A 405 -33.26 11.27 -4.36
CA ALA A 405 -34.54 11.59 -3.76
C ALA A 405 -35.60 11.89 -4.84
N PRO A 406 -36.11 10.85 -5.54
CA PRO A 406 -37.08 11.03 -6.61
C PRO A 406 -38.35 11.69 -6.07
N ARG A 407 -38.71 12.84 -6.66
CA ARG A 407 -39.89 13.63 -6.27
C ARG A 407 -41.11 13.22 -7.11
N SER A 408 -42.31 13.47 -6.57
CA SER A 408 -43.57 13.20 -7.27
C SER A 408 -43.74 14.07 -8.53
N PRO A 409 -44.55 13.67 -9.53
CA PRO A 409 -44.76 14.45 -10.77
C PRO A 409 -45.27 15.89 -10.54
N GLN A 410 -45.97 16.14 -9.43
CA GLN A 410 -46.47 17.46 -9.03
C GLN A 410 -45.35 18.40 -8.52
N GLN A 411 -44.14 17.89 -8.31
CA GLN A 411 -42.96 18.65 -7.85
C GLN A 411 -41.97 18.93 -9.00
N ALA A 412 -42.31 18.60 -10.26
CA ALA A 412 -41.46 18.81 -11.43
C ALA A 412 -41.25 20.30 -11.81
N GLU A 413 -42.18 21.20 -11.44
CA GLU A 413 -41.98 22.67 -11.57
C GLU A 413 -40.81 23.18 -10.70
N HIS A 414 -40.47 22.46 -9.63
CA HIS A 414 -39.36 22.79 -8.73
C HIS A 414 -37.99 22.49 -9.35
N ASP A 415 -37.92 21.62 -10.35
CA ASP A 415 -36.67 21.22 -11.00
C ASP A 415 -36.18 22.29 -11.98
N ALA A 416 -37.09 22.94 -12.71
CA ALA A 416 -36.77 24.13 -13.50
C ALA A 416 -36.33 25.30 -12.61
N SER A 417 -36.91 25.44 -11.41
CA SER A 417 -36.46 26.43 -10.43
C SER A 417 -35.10 26.11 -9.80
N LEU A 418 -34.75 24.83 -9.65
CA LEU A 418 -33.44 24.40 -9.12
C LEU A 418 -32.29 24.75 -10.08
N GLU A 419 -32.48 24.53 -11.38
CA GLU A 419 -31.52 24.93 -12.41
C GLU A 419 -31.36 26.47 -12.45
N GLN A 420 -32.45 27.22 -12.37
CA GLN A 420 -32.41 28.69 -12.25
C GLN A 420 -31.78 29.15 -10.92
N GLN A 421 -32.02 28.45 -9.82
CA GLN A 421 -31.42 28.75 -8.52
C GLN A 421 -29.91 28.57 -8.58
N LEU A 422 -29.39 27.43 -9.07
CA LEU A 422 -27.95 27.21 -9.17
C LEU A 422 -27.24 28.27 -10.04
N ALA A 423 -27.92 28.79 -11.06
CA ALA A 423 -27.43 29.86 -11.93
C ALA A 423 -27.44 31.27 -11.29
N ALA A 424 -28.20 31.50 -10.22
CA ALA A 424 -28.31 32.83 -9.59
C ALA A 424 -27.11 33.13 -8.67
N GLU A 425 -26.61 34.37 -8.68
CA GLU A 425 -25.62 34.84 -7.71
C GLU A 425 -26.26 35.01 -6.33
N LEU A 426 -25.56 34.55 -5.27
CA LEU A 426 -26.00 34.69 -3.88
C LEU A 426 -25.17 35.76 -3.17
N GLU A 427 -25.85 36.68 -2.50
CA GLU A 427 -25.21 37.57 -1.52
C GLU A 427 -24.85 36.78 -0.26
N PHE A 428 -23.56 36.79 0.06
CA PHE A 428 -23.04 36.10 1.23
C PHE A 428 -22.93 37.10 2.39
N SER A 429 -23.63 36.83 3.49
CA SER A 429 -23.37 37.53 4.74
C SER A 429 -22.21 36.81 5.43
N SER A 430 -20.98 37.10 5.02
CA SER A 430 -19.79 36.69 5.76
C SER A 430 -19.59 37.63 6.93
N THR A 431 -19.40 37.09 8.12
CA THR A 431 -18.46 37.72 9.05
C THR A 431 -17.07 37.49 8.45
N VAL A 432 -16.27 38.55 8.26
CA VAL A 432 -14.85 38.36 7.93
C VAL A 432 -14.28 37.46 9.02
N ILE A 433 -13.75 36.30 8.64
CA ILE A 433 -13.08 35.40 9.57
C ILE A 433 -11.61 35.84 9.56
N PRO A 434 -11.13 36.56 10.59
CA PRO A 434 -9.71 36.89 10.69
C PRO A 434 -8.92 35.58 10.72
N ASP A 435 -7.77 35.56 10.05
CA ASP A 435 -6.80 34.47 10.13
C ASP A 435 -7.35 33.10 9.67
N LEU A 436 -8.23 33.07 8.66
CA LEU A 436 -8.82 31.83 8.11
C LEU A 436 -7.76 30.78 7.73
N GLU A 437 -6.67 31.19 7.10
CA GLU A 437 -5.56 30.29 6.73
C GLU A 437 -4.88 29.66 7.95
N GLU A 438 -4.71 30.43 9.03
CA GLU A 438 -4.15 29.94 10.29
C GLU A 438 -5.10 28.94 10.95
N LEU A 439 -6.41 29.21 10.93
CA LEU A 439 -7.43 28.29 11.45
C LEU A 439 -7.49 26.98 10.66
N ILE A 440 -7.39 27.04 9.33
CA ILE A 440 -7.31 25.85 8.46
C ILE A 440 -6.07 25.03 8.82
N THR A 441 -4.92 25.69 8.96
CA THR A 441 -3.65 25.07 9.32
C THR A 441 -3.71 24.41 10.70
N LEU A 442 -4.28 25.10 11.70
CA LEU A 442 -4.46 24.56 13.05
C LEU A 442 -5.39 23.35 13.08
N ARG A 443 -6.49 23.39 12.31
CA ARG A 443 -7.43 22.27 12.22
C ARG A 443 -6.77 21.03 11.59
N HIS A 444 -5.93 21.23 10.57
CA HIS A 444 -5.16 20.13 9.97
C HIS A 444 -4.11 19.57 10.93
N SER A 445 -3.33 20.43 11.60
CA SER A 445 -2.29 19.99 12.54
C SER A 445 -2.85 19.17 13.71
N HIS A 446 -4.06 19.49 14.18
CA HIS A 446 -4.78 18.66 15.15
C HIS A 446 -5.06 17.25 14.62
N GLN A 447 -5.55 17.10 13.38
CA GLN A 447 -5.82 15.77 12.80
C GLN A 447 -4.54 14.96 12.58
N VAL A 448 -3.45 15.60 12.17
CA VAL A 448 -2.12 14.96 12.05
C VAL A 448 -1.69 14.43 13.42
N THR A 449 -1.72 15.27 14.45
CA THR A 449 -1.29 14.92 15.82
C THR A 449 -2.13 13.77 16.40
N GLU A 450 -3.44 13.74 16.15
CA GLU A 450 -4.32 12.65 16.59
C GLU A 450 -3.95 11.31 15.94
N ILE A 451 -3.69 11.30 14.63
CA ILE A 451 -3.29 10.07 13.92
C ILE A 451 -1.91 9.60 14.38
N GLU A 452 -0.95 10.51 14.58
CA GLU A 452 0.37 10.16 15.12
C GLU A 452 0.26 9.52 16.51
N ARG A 453 -0.52 10.14 17.41
CA ARG A 453 -0.75 9.60 18.74
C ARG A 453 -1.42 8.23 18.69
N HIS A 454 -2.40 8.04 17.82
CA HIS A 454 -3.07 6.76 17.62
C HIS A 454 -2.10 5.69 17.10
N ASN A 455 -1.24 6.02 16.14
CA ASN A 455 -0.19 5.11 15.65
C ASN A 455 0.79 4.72 16.77
N GLN A 456 1.19 5.66 17.64
CA GLN A 456 2.04 5.37 18.80
C GLN A 456 1.34 4.44 19.80
N TRP A 457 0.06 4.70 20.09
CA TRP A 457 -0.74 3.81 20.94
C TRP A 457 -0.82 2.41 20.35
N ALA A 458 -1.13 2.29 19.04
CA ALA A 458 -1.24 1.00 18.36
C ALA A 458 0.08 0.23 18.34
N LEU A 459 1.23 0.92 18.25
CA LEU A 459 2.55 0.31 18.36
C LEU A 459 2.77 -0.31 19.74
N VAL A 460 2.43 0.41 20.81
CA VAL A 460 2.53 -0.10 22.18
C VAL A 460 1.59 -1.29 22.39
N ASP A 461 0.34 -1.17 21.93
CA ASP A 461 -0.68 -2.22 22.06
C ASP A 461 -0.35 -3.48 21.23
N SER A 462 0.48 -3.35 20.18
CA SER A 462 0.87 -4.48 19.32
C SER A 462 1.47 -5.66 20.09
N SER A 463 2.11 -5.42 21.23
CA SER A 463 2.65 -6.49 22.09
C SER A 463 1.53 -7.38 22.65
N ARG A 464 0.47 -6.76 23.18
CA ARG A 464 -0.71 -7.48 23.70
C ARG A 464 -1.38 -8.28 22.59
N VAL A 465 -1.60 -7.66 21.43
CA VAL A 465 -2.21 -8.32 20.26
C VAL A 465 -1.39 -9.54 19.80
N ARG A 466 -0.06 -9.45 19.81
CA ARG A 466 0.81 -10.60 19.51
C ARG A 466 0.72 -11.68 20.59
N SER A 467 0.70 -11.32 21.86
CA SER A 467 0.52 -12.30 22.95
C SER A 467 -0.79 -13.06 22.83
N GLU A 468 -1.89 -12.37 22.48
CA GLU A 468 -3.19 -13.00 22.23
C GLU A 468 -3.16 -13.96 21.03
N LEU A 469 -2.49 -13.57 19.94
CA LEU A 469 -2.30 -14.43 18.78
C LEU A 469 -1.58 -15.73 19.17
N PHE A 470 -0.49 -15.64 19.92
CA PHE A 470 0.34 -16.79 20.31
C PHE A 470 -0.14 -17.54 21.57
N ALA A 471 -1.34 -17.24 22.09
CA ALA A 471 -1.84 -17.85 23.33
C ALA A 471 -2.01 -19.38 23.26
N GLY A 472 -2.18 -19.93 22.05
CA GLY A 472 -2.30 -21.38 21.81
C GLY A 472 -0.98 -22.13 21.62
N LEU A 473 0.16 -21.44 21.62
CA LEU A 473 1.47 -22.05 21.40
C LEU A 473 1.88 -22.92 22.59
N LYS A 474 2.23 -24.19 22.33
CA LYS A 474 2.67 -25.15 23.36
C LYS A 474 4.19 -25.28 23.33
N THR A 475 4.85 -25.07 24.45
CA THR A 475 6.33 -25.10 24.58
C THR A 475 6.83 -26.10 25.62
N ASP A 476 5.95 -26.99 26.08
CA ASP A 476 6.16 -28.02 27.09
C ASP A 476 6.95 -29.24 26.57
N SER A 477 6.95 -29.48 25.26
CA SER A 477 7.81 -30.48 24.60
C SER A 477 8.12 -30.08 23.16
N LEU A 478 9.16 -30.69 22.57
CA LEU A 478 9.52 -30.46 21.17
C LEU A 478 8.38 -30.86 20.21
N GLU A 479 7.75 -32.01 20.45
CA GLU A 479 6.65 -32.51 19.62
C GLU A 479 5.42 -31.58 19.69
N ALA A 480 5.04 -31.16 20.91
CA ALA A 480 3.93 -30.22 21.10
C ALA A 480 4.22 -28.86 20.45
N TYR A 481 5.47 -28.38 20.53
CA TYR A 481 5.88 -27.15 19.85
C TYR A 481 5.81 -27.29 18.33
N GLN A 482 6.35 -28.36 17.76
CA GLN A 482 6.33 -28.60 16.31
C GLN A 482 4.91 -28.65 15.76
N GLN A 483 3.96 -29.26 16.47
CA GLN A 483 2.56 -29.31 16.07
C GLN A 483 1.86 -27.95 16.25
N SER A 484 2.05 -27.30 17.40
CA SER A 484 1.33 -26.05 17.72
C SER A 484 1.87 -24.82 17.01
N ILE A 485 3.12 -24.82 16.54
CA ILE A 485 3.73 -23.69 15.82
C ILE A 485 3.28 -23.62 14.34
N GLU A 486 2.89 -24.75 13.73
CA GLU A 486 2.68 -24.81 12.28
C GLU A 486 1.58 -23.88 11.76
N PRO A 487 0.41 -23.72 12.41
CA PRO A 487 -0.58 -22.74 11.99
C PRO A 487 -0.03 -21.30 11.94
N TYR A 488 0.90 -20.95 12.85
CA TYR A 488 1.55 -19.64 12.86
C TYR A 488 2.54 -19.47 11.70
N ARG A 489 3.25 -20.55 11.33
CA ARG A 489 4.15 -20.55 10.17
C ARG A 489 3.37 -20.41 8.88
N SER A 490 2.27 -21.15 8.72
CA SER A 490 1.38 -21.00 7.56
C SER A 490 0.84 -19.58 7.48
N LYS A 491 0.32 -19.04 8.59
CA LYS A 491 -0.15 -17.65 8.65
C LYS A 491 0.94 -16.64 8.26
N PHE A 492 2.16 -16.80 8.79
CA PHE A 492 3.27 -15.91 8.45
C PHE A 492 3.68 -16.02 6.97
N ARG A 493 3.74 -17.25 6.44
CA ARG A 493 4.08 -17.52 5.04
C ARG A 493 3.03 -16.94 4.08
N GLU A 494 1.76 -17.14 4.38
CA GLU A 494 0.66 -16.85 3.46
C GLU A 494 0.10 -15.43 3.60
N GLU A 495 -0.04 -14.92 4.83
CA GLU A 495 -0.68 -13.62 5.09
C GLU A 495 0.32 -12.47 5.29
N VAL A 496 1.55 -12.75 5.75
CA VAL A 496 2.55 -11.71 6.03
C VAL A 496 3.59 -11.62 4.92
N ILE A 497 4.21 -12.74 4.55
CA ILE A 497 5.16 -12.77 3.44
C ILE A 497 4.40 -12.77 2.11
N GLY A 498 3.42 -13.66 1.96
CA GLY A 498 2.69 -13.89 0.72
C GLY A 498 3.47 -14.77 -0.27
N SER A 499 2.77 -15.36 -1.23
CA SER A 499 3.35 -16.23 -2.25
C SER A 499 2.83 -15.91 -3.64
N PHE A 500 3.61 -16.29 -4.66
CA PHE A 500 3.18 -16.28 -6.05
C PHE A 500 2.72 -17.67 -6.47
N ASP A 501 1.63 -17.70 -7.22
CA ASP A 501 1.16 -18.89 -7.92
C ASP A 501 1.98 -19.06 -9.22
N ALA A 502 3.25 -19.41 -9.04
CA ALA A 502 4.23 -19.65 -10.09
C ALA A 502 5.02 -20.92 -9.75
N PRO A 503 5.02 -21.95 -10.62
CA PRO A 503 5.80 -23.16 -10.37
C PRO A 503 7.30 -22.86 -10.43
N PRO A 504 8.11 -23.40 -9.50
CA PRO A 504 9.56 -23.24 -9.54
C PRO A 504 10.16 -23.94 -10.78
N LEU A 505 11.20 -23.34 -11.33
CA LEU A 505 11.99 -23.91 -12.41
C LEU A 505 13.04 -24.89 -11.87
N PRO A 506 13.53 -25.85 -12.68
CA PRO A 506 14.75 -26.58 -12.38
C PRO A 506 15.92 -25.61 -12.17
N ALA A 507 16.90 -25.97 -11.34
CA ALA A 507 17.98 -25.05 -10.96
C ALA A 507 18.80 -24.51 -12.15
N ASN A 508 18.97 -25.31 -13.21
CA ASN A 508 19.78 -24.98 -14.40
C ASN A 508 21.05 -24.22 -14.02
N ALA A 509 21.84 -24.85 -13.15
CA ALA A 509 22.94 -24.19 -12.49
C ALA A 509 24.01 -23.81 -13.52
N ARG A 510 24.33 -22.53 -13.58
CA ARG A 510 25.43 -21.97 -14.37
C ARG A 510 26.47 -21.42 -13.43
N THR A 511 27.73 -21.80 -13.64
CA THR A 511 28.82 -21.32 -12.80
C THR A 511 30.04 -20.91 -13.63
N ARG A 512 30.85 -20.04 -13.05
CA ARG A 512 32.21 -19.78 -13.53
C ARG A 512 33.13 -19.60 -12.35
N LYS A 513 34.35 -20.13 -12.44
CA LYS A 513 35.40 -19.77 -11.49
C LYS A 513 35.58 -18.24 -11.50
N TYR A 514 35.59 -17.66 -10.31
CA TYR A 514 35.59 -16.22 -10.08
C TYR A 514 36.92 -15.73 -9.53
N GLN A 515 37.40 -16.35 -8.45
CA GLN A 515 38.65 -15.97 -7.80
C GLN A 515 39.24 -17.14 -7.02
N GLU A 516 40.54 -17.08 -6.77
CA GLU A 516 41.27 -18.06 -5.99
C GLU A 516 42.08 -17.40 -4.87
N GLY A 517 42.11 -18.05 -3.72
CA GLY A 517 43.03 -17.73 -2.63
C GLY A 517 44.10 -18.80 -2.45
N PRO A 518 44.94 -18.69 -1.40
CA PRO A 518 45.91 -19.72 -1.05
C PRO A 518 45.26 -21.08 -0.75
N GLU A 519 44.11 -21.08 -0.07
CA GLU A 519 43.43 -22.30 0.40
C GLU A 519 42.02 -22.50 -0.18
N THR A 520 41.52 -21.56 -0.99
CA THR A 520 40.11 -21.54 -1.43
C THR A 520 39.96 -21.26 -2.91
N ILE A 521 38.85 -21.71 -3.49
CA ILE A 521 38.37 -21.38 -4.83
C ILE A 521 36.95 -20.86 -4.71
N SER A 522 36.63 -19.78 -5.40
CA SER A 522 35.27 -19.23 -5.45
C SER A 522 34.69 -19.31 -6.86
N TYR A 523 33.40 -19.59 -6.94
CA TYR A 523 32.61 -19.65 -8.16
C TYR A 523 31.44 -18.67 -8.05
N GLU A 524 31.20 -17.91 -9.11
CA GLU A 524 29.90 -17.26 -9.28
C GLU A 524 28.88 -18.31 -9.72
N VAL A 525 27.69 -18.26 -9.13
CA VAL A 525 26.62 -19.24 -9.34
C VAL A 525 25.33 -18.51 -9.70
N VAL A 526 24.66 -18.95 -10.76
CA VAL A 526 23.33 -18.51 -11.17
C VAL A 526 22.38 -19.71 -11.26
N LEU A 527 21.23 -19.62 -10.60
CA LEU A 527 20.20 -20.65 -10.55
C LEU A 527 18.86 -20.08 -11.02
N ASP A 528 18.15 -20.78 -11.91
CA ASP A 528 16.77 -20.40 -12.29
C ASP A 528 15.81 -20.64 -11.11
N VAL A 529 14.84 -19.75 -10.92
CA VAL A 529 13.83 -19.83 -9.85
C VAL A 529 12.42 -19.75 -10.44
N PHE A 530 12.10 -18.65 -11.12
CA PHE A 530 10.85 -18.47 -11.89
C PHE A 530 11.21 -17.88 -13.26
N PRO A 531 10.27 -17.82 -14.22
CA PRO A 531 10.50 -17.03 -15.43
C PRO A 531 10.93 -15.59 -15.11
N ASP A 532 12.10 -15.18 -15.60
CA ASP A 532 12.84 -13.93 -15.31
C ASP A 532 13.40 -13.75 -13.88
N VAL A 533 13.18 -14.69 -12.97
CA VAL A 533 13.73 -14.65 -11.61
C VAL A 533 14.79 -15.73 -11.46
N PHE A 534 15.99 -15.32 -11.11
CA PHE A 534 17.11 -16.22 -10.80
C PHE A 534 17.71 -15.88 -9.44
N ALA A 535 18.38 -16.84 -8.82
CA ALA A 535 19.24 -16.61 -7.66
C ALA A 535 20.69 -16.46 -8.13
N TYR A 536 21.44 -15.54 -7.52
CA TYR A 536 22.86 -15.32 -7.77
C TYR A 536 23.63 -15.35 -6.46
N GLY A 537 24.88 -15.83 -6.48
CA GLY A 537 25.76 -15.78 -5.32
C GLY A 537 27.17 -16.27 -5.63
N ILE A 538 28.00 -16.27 -4.59
CA ILE A 538 29.38 -16.80 -4.63
C ILE A 538 29.44 -18.07 -3.80
N LEU A 539 29.80 -19.20 -4.42
CA LEU A 539 30.16 -20.44 -3.74
C LEU A 539 31.67 -20.44 -3.50
N THR A 540 32.12 -20.54 -2.26
CA THR A 540 33.55 -20.66 -1.92
C THR A 540 33.80 -22.02 -1.27
N VAL A 541 34.80 -22.74 -1.80
CA VAL A 541 35.19 -24.09 -1.37
C VAL A 541 36.69 -24.16 -1.02
N PRO A 542 37.10 -25.07 -0.12
CA PRO A 542 38.51 -25.36 0.11
C PRO A 542 39.17 -25.97 -1.13
N LYS A 543 40.40 -25.58 -1.45
CA LYS A 543 41.22 -26.18 -2.53
C LYS A 543 41.49 -27.68 -2.31
N SER A 544 41.49 -28.10 -1.05
CA SER A 544 41.66 -29.50 -0.65
C SER A 544 40.39 -30.35 -0.80
N LEU A 545 39.23 -29.75 -1.10
CA LEU A 545 37.96 -30.46 -1.19
C LEU A 545 37.86 -31.26 -2.50
N ASP A 546 37.55 -32.55 -2.37
CA ASP A 546 37.22 -33.40 -3.52
C ASP A 546 35.80 -33.12 -4.03
N LEU A 547 35.72 -32.47 -5.20
CA LEU A 547 34.45 -32.12 -5.83
C LEU A 547 33.68 -33.31 -6.42
N VAL A 548 34.24 -34.53 -6.40
CA VAL A 548 33.56 -35.74 -6.89
C VAL A 548 32.79 -36.46 -5.78
N GLY A 549 32.97 -36.06 -4.52
CA GLY A 549 32.09 -36.45 -3.40
C GLY A 549 32.60 -37.56 -2.47
N ASN A 550 33.90 -37.87 -2.47
CA ASN A 550 34.47 -38.76 -1.44
C ASN A 550 34.61 -38.06 -0.07
N ASP A 551 34.54 -36.73 -0.05
CA ASP A 551 34.60 -35.90 1.15
C ASP A 551 33.43 -34.92 1.15
N ARG A 552 32.49 -35.09 2.09
CA ARG A 552 31.30 -34.25 2.22
C ARG A 552 31.45 -33.27 3.37
N ARG A 553 31.23 -31.98 3.09
CA ARG A 553 31.40 -30.91 4.07
C ARG A 553 30.08 -30.19 4.36
N PRO A 554 29.88 -29.72 5.61
CA PRO A 554 28.74 -28.87 5.95
C PRO A 554 28.81 -27.53 5.20
N VAL A 555 27.64 -26.93 4.97
CA VAL A 555 27.50 -25.65 4.27
C VAL A 555 27.07 -24.56 5.24
N VAL A 556 27.63 -23.36 5.06
CA VAL A 556 27.16 -22.13 5.71
C VAL A 556 26.71 -21.13 4.65
N VAL A 557 25.46 -20.66 4.74
CA VAL A 557 24.94 -19.59 3.87
C VAL A 557 25.28 -18.22 4.49
N CYS A 558 26.14 -17.46 3.80
CA CYS A 558 26.77 -16.26 4.32
C CYS A 558 26.04 -14.99 3.85
N GLN A 559 25.19 -14.44 4.69
CA GLN A 559 24.35 -13.27 4.38
C GLN A 559 25.11 -11.94 4.55
N HIS A 560 24.86 -11.00 3.63
CA HIS A 560 25.26 -9.59 3.73
C HIS A 560 24.03 -8.70 3.98
N GLY A 561 24.25 -7.45 4.41
CA GLY A 561 23.21 -6.46 4.71
C GLY A 561 22.69 -5.66 3.49
N LEU A 562 21.81 -4.69 3.78
CA LEU A 562 21.17 -3.78 2.81
C LEU A 562 22.17 -3.09 1.88
N GLU A 563 21.88 -3.02 0.57
CA GLU A 563 22.78 -2.55 -0.51
C GLU A 563 24.12 -3.31 -0.62
N GLY A 564 24.34 -4.35 0.19
CA GLY A 564 25.54 -5.17 0.14
C GLY A 564 25.56 -6.13 -1.04
N ARG A 565 26.69 -6.81 -1.19
CA ARG A 565 26.96 -7.81 -2.22
C ARG A 565 27.62 -9.06 -1.64
N PRO A 566 27.54 -10.23 -2.30
CA PRO A 566 28.30 -11.41 -1.93
C PRO A 566 29.80 -11.15 -1.75
N GLN A 567 30.35 -10.24 -2.54
CA GLN A 567 31.75 -9.82 -2.47
C GLN A 567 32.12 -9.26 -1.08
N ASP A 568 31.17 -8.62 -0.38
CA ASP A 568 31.40 -7.98 0.92
C ASP A 568 31.75 -8.97 2.05
N VAL A 569 31.43 -10.25 1.86
CA VAL A 569 31.63 -11.30 2.87
C VAL A 569 32.75 -12.28 2.52
N VAL A 570 33.35 -12.17 1.32
CA VAL A 570 34.40 -13.07 0.84
C VAL A 570 35.79 -12.44 0.77
N SER A 571 35.93 -11.11 0.64
CA SER A 571 37.25 -10.48 0.38
C SER A 571 37.46 -9.17 1.16
N GLU A 572 38.34 -8.29 0.64
CA GLU A 572 38.62 -6.94 1.17
C GLU A 572 37.37 -6.06 1.20
N GLN A 573 36.53 -6.17 0.18
CA GLN A 573 35.30 -5.38 0.09
C GLN A 573 34.43 -5.70 1.32
N GLY A 574 33.92 -4.67 2.00
CA GLY A 574 33.08 -4.85 3.20
C GLY A 574 33.80 -5.44 4.43
N PHE A 575 35.13 -5.64 4.39
CA PHE A 575 35.89 -6.31 5.44
C PHE A 575 35.76 -5.65 6.82
N SER A 576 35.62 -4.32 6.89
CA SER A 576 35.42 -3.59 8.14
C SER A 576 34.23 -4.14 8.95
N TYR A 577 33.16 -4.55 8.26
CA TYR A 577 31.93 -5.07 8.86
C TYR A 577 31.94 -6.60 8.98
N TYR A 578 32.34 -7.29 7.91
CA TYR A 578 32.12 -8.74 7.79
C TYR A 578 33.37 -9.60 7.97
N LYS A 579 34.57 -9.00 7.96
CA LYS A 579 35.84 -9.71 8.18
C LYS A 579 36.07 -10.90 7.21
N ALA A 580 35.50 -10.83 6.01
CA ALA A 580 35.54 -11.89 5.01
C ALA A 580 35.12 -13.27 5.56
N PHE A 581 34.13 -13.31 6.45
CA PHE A 581 33.82 -14.53 7.21
C PHE A 581 33.49 -15.75 6.33
N ALA A 582 32.94 -15.56 5.12
CA ALA A 582 32.65 -16.66 4.20
C ALA A 582 33.94 -17.37 3.74
N THR A 583 34.98 -16.60 3.40
CA THR A 583 36.29 -17.16 3.03
C THR A 583 37.00 -17.74 4.24
N ARG A 584 36.94 -17.07 5.40
CA ARG A 584 37.55 -17.59 6.65
C ARG A 584 36.95 -18.91 7.10
N LEU A 585 35.66 -19.13 6.87
CA LEU A 585 35.01 -20.43 7.11
C LEU A 585 35.44 -21.48 6.08
N ALA A 586 35.58 -21.10 4.81
CA ALA A 586 36.08 -22.01 3.78
C ALA A 586 37.53 -22.44 4.01
N GLU A 587 38.42 -21.55 4.44
CA GLU A 587 39.79 -21.88 4.91
C GLU A 587 39.76 -22.93 6.05
N ARG A 588 38.71 -22.92 6.86
CA ARG A 588 38.50 -23.90 7.96
C ARG A 588 37.82 -25.20 7.50
N GLY A 589 37.58 -25.38 6.21
CA GLY A 589 37.05 -26.62 5.64
C GLY A 589 35.53 -26.66 5.46
N PHE A 590 34.80 -25.55 5.67
CA PHE A 590 33.38 -25.46 5.32
C PHE A 590 33.20 -25.19 3.83
N VAL A 591 32.05 -25.58 3.28
CA VAL A 591 31.55 -25.00 2.02
C VAL A 591 30.77 -23.74 2.39
N THR A 592 30.99 -22.62 1.70
CA THR A 592 30.22 -21.40 1.95
C THR A 592 29.52 -20.92 0.71
N PHE A 593 28.30 -20.39 0.87
CA PHE A 593 27.55 -19.77 -0.21
C PHE A 593 27.07 -18.39 0.22
N ALA A 594 27.53 -17.33 -0.45
CA ALA A 594 27.10 -15.97 -0.20
C ALA A 594 26.07 -15.55 -1.27
N PRO A 595 24.76 -15.54 -0.95
CA PRO A 595 23.72 -15.14 -1.90
C PRO A 595 23.69 -13.62 -2.08
N GLN A 596 23.35 -13.16 -3.28
CA GLN A 596 22.96 -11.78 -3.51
C GLN A 596 21.48 -11.63 -3.15
N ASN A 597 21.21 -10.71 -2.23
CA ASN A 597 19.85 -10.31 -1.89
C ASN A 597 19.33 -9.22 -2.83
N ILE A 598 18.01 -9.17 -3.05
CA ILE A 598 17.37 -8.24 -4.01
C ILE A 598 17.25 -6.80 -3.50
N TYR A 599 17.63 -6.51 -2.26
CA TYR A 599 17.57 -5.17 -1.66
C TYR A 599 18.78 -4.29 -2.03
N ILE A 600 19.05 -4.21 -3.33
CA ILE A 600 20.17 -3.48 -3.94
C ILE A 600 19.66 -2.56 -5.07
N GLY A 601 20.36 -1.45 -5.30
CA GLY A 601 20.00 -0.47 -6.32
C GLY A 601 19.03 0.59 -5.82
N TYR A 602 19.09 0.91 -4.52
CA TYR A 602 18.45 2.07 -3.91
C TYR A 602 16.94 2.16 -4.22
N ASP A 603 16.50 3.10 -5.06
CA ASP A 603 15.06 3.22 -5.35
C ASP A 603 14.52 2.05 -6.18
N ARG A 604 15.36 1.37 -6.97
CA ARG A 604 14.95 0.27 -7.84
C ARG A 604 14.30 -0.86 -7.06
N PHE A 605 14.97 -1.40 -6.04
CA PHE A 605 14.37 -2.47 -5.25
C PHE A 605 13.17 -2.00 -4.41
N ARG A 606 13.15 -0.74 -3.98
CA ARG A 606 12.03 -0.18 -3.22
C ARG A 606 10.76 -0.17 -4.07
N THR A 607 10.85 0.10 -5.37
CA THR A 607 9.67 0.02 -6.26
C THR A 607 9.14 -1.41 -6.39
N LEU A 608 10.02 -2.42 -6.41
CA LEU A 608 9.61 -3.84 -6.40
C LEU A 608 8.75 -4.18 -5.19
N GLN A 609 9.07 -3.62 -4.02
CA GLN A 609 8.30 -3.81 -2.80
C GLN A 609 6.84 -3.33 -2.94
N PHE A 610 6.60 -2.19 -3.59
CA PHE A 610 5.25 -1.67 -3.81
C PHE A 610 4.47 -2.45 -4.89
N LYS A 611 5.17 -2.95 -5.93
CA LYS A 611 4.59 -3.89 -6.90
C LYS A 611 4.14 -5.17 -6.20
N ALA A 612 4.99 -5.74 -5.33
CA ALA A 612 4.67 -6.93 -4.56
C ALA A 612 3.51 -6.68 -3.56
N TYR A 613 3.53 -5.56 -2.82
CA TYR A 613 2.46 -5.21 -1.87
C TYR A 613 1.09 -5.18 -2.52
N SER A 614 0.99 -4.65 -3.75
CA SER A 614 -0.27 -4.59 -4.50
C SER A 614 -0.86 -5.99 -4.76
N LEU A 615 -0.02 -7.02 -4.76
CA LEU A 615 -0.36 -8.43 -4.98
C LEU A 615 -0.46 -9.25 -3.69
N GLY A 616 -0.28 -8.62 -2.51
CA GLY A 616 -0.32 -9.32 -1.22
C GLY A 616 0.94 -10.14 -0.99
N CYS A 617 2.04 -9.71 -1.61
CA CYS A 617 3.36 -10.29 -1.52
C CYS A 617 4.35 -9.27 -0.96
N THR A 618 5.52 -9.74 -0.57
CA THR A 618 6.65 -8.91 -0.16
C THR A 618 7.87 -9.21 -1.01
N LEU A 619 8.98 -8.47 -0.82
CA LEU A 619 10.26 -8.87 -1.38
C LEU A 619 10.65 -10.30 -0.96
N TYR A 620 10.26 -10.72 0.25
CA TYR A 620 10.51 -12.07 0.73
C TYR A 620 9.74 -13.14 -0.05
N SER A 621 8.63 -12.82 -0.72
CA SER A 621 7.94 -13.74 -1.64
C SER A 621 8.77 -14.11 -2.88
N ILE A 622 9.82 -13.32 -3.16
CA ILE A 622 10.82 -13.61 -4.20
C ILE A 622 12.06 -14.26 -3.55
N MET A 623 12.54 -13.67 -2.45
CA MET A 623 13.78 -14.10 -1.81
C MET A 623 13.69 -15.50 -1.19
N VAL A 624 12.54 -15.87 -0.61
CA VAL A 624 12.36 -17.19 -0.02
C VAL A 624 12.50 -18.28 -1.09
N PRO A 625 11.79 -18.23 -2.24
CA PRO A 625 12.03 -19.16 -3.35
C PRO A 625 13.47 -19.15 -3.87
N GLN A 626 14.14 -18.00 -3.94
CA GLN A 626 15.58 -17.96 -4.30
C GLN A 626 16.42 -18.77 -3.32
N HIS A 627 16.19 -18.63 -2.00
CA HIS A 627 16.92 -19.37 -0.97
C HIS A 627 16.55 -20.85 -0.91
N GLU A 628 15.28 -21.20 -1.13
CA GLU A 628 14.84 -22.59 -1.30
C GLU A 628 15.55 -23.23 -2.49
N GLN A 629 15.66 -22.53 -3.62
CA GLN A 629 16.39 -23.00 -4.79
C GLN A 629 17.89 -23.19 -4.52
N ILE A 630 18.52 -22.22 -3.84
CA ILE A 630 19.93 -22.28 -3.45
C ILE A 630 20.18 -23.50 -2.56
N THR A 631 19.41 -23.65 -1.47
CA THR A 631 19.61 -24.74 -0.51
C THR A 631 19.29 -26.11 -1.12
N ALA A 632 18.26 -26.21 -1.96
CA ALA A 632 17.93 -27.44 -2.69
C ALA A 632 19.00 -27.83 -3.73
N TRP A 633 19.66 -26.85 -4.37
CA TRP A 633 20.77 -27.12 -5.28
C TRP A 633 22.03 -27.52 -4.51
N LEU A 634 22.39 -26.79 -3.45
CA LEU A 634 23.54 -27.10 -2.60
C LEU A 634 23.46 -28.52 -2.03
N ALA A 635 22.28 -28.92 -1.53
CA ALA A 635 22.03 -30.26 -1.01
C ALA A 635 22.24 -31.40 -2.03
N LYS A 636 22.25 -31.10 -3.34
CA LYS A 636 22.48 -32.07 -4.41
C LYS A 636 23.95 -32.14 -4.85
N LEU A 637 24.80 -31.22 -4.42
CA LEU A 637 26.22 -31.25 -4.76
C LEU A 637 26.89 -32.45 -4.10
N PRO A 638 27.72 -33.22 -4.82
CA PRO A 638 28.23 -34.51 -4.33
C PRO A 638 29.16 -34.38 -3.11
N PHE A 639 29.78 -33.21 -2.95
CA PHE A 639 30.70 -32.85 -1.86
C PHE A 639 30.03 -32.08 -0.71
N VAL A 640 28.71 -31.91 -0.74
CA VAL A 640 27.95 -31.25 0.32
C VAL A 640 27.29 -32.30 1.22
N ASP A 641 27.32 -32.06 2.52
CA ASP A 641 26.47 -32.76 3.48
C ASP A 641 25.08 -32.10 3.53
N ALA A 642 24.11 -32.73 2.88
CA ALA A 642 22.73 -32.23 2.75
C ALA A 642 21.98 -32.12 4.09
N GLU A 643 22.41 -32.81 5.14
CA GLU A 643 21.78 -32.73 6.47
C GLU A 643 22.34 -31.55 7.30
N ARG A 644 23.41 -30.91 6.83
CA ARG A 644 24.13 -29.85 7.54
C ARG A 644 24.32 -28.62 6.68
N ILE A 645 23.20 -27.95 6.38
CA ILE A 645 23.16 -26.63 5.76
C ILE A 645 22.62 -25.64 6.81
N ALA A 646 23.41 -24.61 7.14
CA ALA A 646 23.12 -23.62 8.18
C ALA A 646 22.98 -22.21 7.63
#